data_AF-M6GR84-F1
#
_entry.id   AF-M6GR84-F1
#
_cell.length_a   1.000
_cell.length_b   1.000
_cell.length_c   1.000
_cell.angle_alpha   90.00
_cell.angle_beta   90.00
_cell.angle_gamma   90.00
#
_symmetry.space_group_name_H-M   'P 1'
#
loop_
_entity.id
_entity.type
_entity.pdbx_description
1 polymer ?
#
loop_
_entity_poly.entity_id
_entity_poly.type
_entity_poly.pdbx_seq_one_letter_code
_entity_poly.pdbx_strand_id
1 'polypeptide(L)'
;MIAYEQIYFERCIKLLIKFALMEKADYTSDSTRKLLGSLFYLKYSGTHALADQRLKIIDSLLQSTIPAECDLGFLLMDSALDANAYGSIMNFEFGALQRDYGYYPASVEEIRDWYSFFLKYLMKLYSGNLQYSNQIRSLIAKKFRDLWNRGYANEELEALIGIFSLNYWREGWVSVRNVIIFDSAEMENNLLSRLLVIENLLKPKIFLDRLRTYLFSGNMWNLINEEGEDAISGSLSFEKEFLNLTRELTFDKSILEIILGEVSEHGPSLSVKLGQGLAVNANDPLEIWQLLLRKYREPNESEMRVINGFLFELYKLDLGLVNQIYDDLLQDEKYSLIFPCFQLATPLDYRALKRLEYCIDNQLPKIEAFKGLMFKYEDAKRSNINISDILEKLLTLQGADRVVPDLFIYLAQTNPELTLNSEFIILGRKLIQLIYIHYENRMEYEDQESQFHYLLKEISKVSLSGKDAELFIEDLCDRFISSKLDISQFDLFIQIAAKHYPNVFIEKFLNAEKELIEEMQHYYSYDFKFSKNPLSLIDDELILRWCKQDINLRTKIVASIISPFEKDQNGLGLSWTKLSLSLINLSNDPINILKIYEDKIGPMAWVGRLSTILEERLKLFESLKECDNDIVSSWAKAQETIYQGKIADRKKFESEERFEDLRFE
;
A
#
# COMPACT_ATOMS: atom_id res chain seq x y z
N MET A 1 0.06 26.12 -19.74
CA MET A 1 -1.31 25.71 -19.33
C MET A 1 -2.41 26.38 -20.19
N ILE A 2 -3.33 25.63 -20.80
CA ILE A 2 -4.32 26.19 -21.77
C ILE A 2 -5.44 27.06 -21.17
N ALA A 3 -5.69 26.98 -19.86
CA ALA A 3 -6.75 27.73 -19.15
C ALA A 3 -6.26 29.02 -18.47
N TYR A 4 -5.04 29.50 -18.80
CA TYR A 4 -4.39 30.61 -18.12
C TYR A 4 -5.16 31.94 -18.25
N GLU A 5 -5.55 32.31 -19.48
CA GLU A 5 -6.31 33.53 -19.72
C GLU A 5 -7.80 33.33 -19.40
N GLN A 6 -8.38 34.34 -18.78
CA GLN A 6 -9.77 34.36 -18.35
C GLN A 6 -10.77 33.99 -19.46
N ILE A 7 -10.49 34.42 -20.70
CA ILE A 7 -11.40 34.24 -21.85
C ILE A 7 -11.48 32.78 -22.32
N TYR A 8 -10.44 31.98 -22.06
CA TYR A 8 -10.37 30.59 -22.51
C TYR A 8 -10.79 29.61 -21.41
N PHE A 9 -10.91 30.08 -20.16
CA PHE A 9 -11.14 29.25 -18.99
C PHE A 9 -12.31 28.26 -19.20
N GLU A 10 -13.53 28.76 -19.43
CA GLU A 10 -14.71 27.90 -19.54
C GLU A 10 -14.60 26.85 -20.66
N ARG A 11 -14.01 27.22 -21.80
CA ARG A 11 -13.81 26.30 -22.93
C ARG A 11 -12.81 25.19 -22.58
N CYS A 12 -11.70 25.56 -21.96
CA CYS A 12 -10.67 24.61 -21.54
C CYS A 12 -11.18 23.67 -20.45
N ILE A 13 -11.89 24.21 -19.46
CA ILE A 13 -12.48 23.41 -18.38
C ILE A 13 -13.51 22.41 -18.91
N LYS A 14 -14.39 22.81 -19.84
CA LYS A 14 -15.35 21.88 -20.48
C LYS A 14 -14.67 20.70 -21.17
N LEU A 15 -13.46 20.87 -21.71
CA LEU A 15 -12.69 19.78 -22.29
C LEU A 15 -12.07 18.90 -21.20
N LEU A 16 -11.45 19.50 -20.17
CA LEU A 16 -10.86 18.77 -19.05
C LEU A 16 -11.89 17.94 -18.27
N ILE A 17 -13.13 18.43 -18.14
CA ILE A 17 -14.24 17.68 -17.54
C ILE A 17 -14.45 16.35 -18.26
N LYS A 18 -14.40 16.33 -19.60
CA LYS A 18 -14.57 15.08 -20.37
C LYS A 18 -13.50 14.06 -20.03
N PHE A 19 -12.25 14.49 -19.92
CA PHE A 19 -11.14 13.61 -19.52
C PHE A 19 -11.30 13.13 -18.06
N ALA A 20 -11.66 14.01 -17.14
CA ALA A 20 -11.89 13.67 -15.73
C ALA A 20 -13.02 12.64 -15.54
N LEU A 21 -14.05 12.68 -16.39
CA LEU A 21 -15.16 11.72 -16.39
C LEU A 21 -14.80 10.37 -17.01
N MET A 22 -13.79 10.31 -17.88
CA MET A 22 -13.27 9.06 -18.46
C MET A 22 -12.23 8.37 -17.57
N GLU A 23 -11.68 9.09 -16.59
CA GLU A 23 -10.70 8.57 -15.63
C GLU A 23 -11.35 7.56 -14.66
N LYS A 24 -10.68 6.42 -14.44
CA LYS A 24 -11.11 5.42 -13.44
C LYS A 24 -11.00 6.00 -12.03
N ALA A 25 -11.90 5.58 -11.13
CA ALA A 25 -12.00 6.14 -9.77
C ALA A 25 -10.69 6.05 -8.95
N ASP A 26 -9.89 5.00 -9.17
CA ASP A 26 -8.66 4.72 -8.40
C ASP A 26 -7.37 5.18 -9.10
N TYR A 27 -7.48 5.97 -10.18
CA TYR A 27 -6.31 6.45 -10.90
C TYR A 27 -5.65 7.61 -10.13
N THR A 28 -4.43 7.40 -9.64
CA THR A 28 -3.75 8.34 -8.73
C THR A 28 -2.54 9.04 -9.33
N SER A 29 -1.91 8.44 -10.35
CA SER A 29 -0.79 9.00 -11.12
C SER A 29 -1.33 9.93 -12.21
N ASP A 30 -0.80 11.14 -12.38
CA ASP A 30 -1.21 12.10 -13.43
C ASP A 30 -2.74 12.33 -13.58
N SER A 31 -3.43 12.37 -12.44
CA SER A 31 -4.89 12.48 -12.39
C SER A 31 -5.41 13.79 -12.98
N THR A 32 -6.32 13.67 -13.96
CA THR A 32 -6.99 14.83 -14.55
C THR A 32 -7.92 15.49 -13.53
N ARG A 33 -8.54 14.71 -12.63
CA ARG A 33 -9.36 15.24 -11.52
C ARG A 33 -8.56 16.14 -10.58
N LYS A 34 -7.33 15.75 -10.22
CA LYS A 34 -6.44 16.57 -9.38
C LYS A 34 -6.05 17.87 -10.09
N LEU A 35 -5.65 17.77 -11.36
CA LEU A 35 -5.34 18.95 -12.18
C LEU A 35 -6.54 19.90 -12.26
N LEU A 36 -7.72 19.35 -12.54
CA LEU A 36 -8.94 20.13 -12.68
C LEU A 36 -9.28 20.86 -11.37
N GLY A 37 -9.22 20.17 -10.22
CA GLY A 37 -9.43 20.80 -8.91
C GLY A 37 -8.49 21.96 -8.63
N SER A 38 -7.21 21.85 -9.02
CA SER A 38 -6.22 22.91 -8.79
C SER A 38 -6.55 24.25 -9.47
N LEU A 39 -7.30 24.21 -10.58
CA LEU A 39 -7.74 25.42 -11.30
C LEU A 39 -8.83 26.21 -10.54
N PHE A 40 -9.41 25.60 -9.50
CA PHE A 40 -10.48 26.17 -8.70
C PHE A 40 -10.01 26.78 -7.38
N TYR A 41 -8.72 26.70 -7.05
CA TYR A 41 -8.16 27.37 -5.89
C TYR A 41 -8.24 28.90 -6.01
N LEU A 42 -8.41 29.56 -4.85
CA LEU A 42 -8.40 31.02 -4.73
C LEU A 42 -7.10 31.65 -5.27
N LYS A 43 -5.96 30.99 -5.06
CA LYS A 43 -4.64 31.47 -5.52
C LYS A 43 -3.76 30.29 -5.92
N TYR A 44 -2.73 30.56 -6.71
CA TYR A 44 -1.82 29.55 -7.29
C TYR A 44 -2.51 28.53 -8.22
N SER A 45 -3.66 28.91 -8.79
CA SER A 45 -4.43 28.06 -9.70
C SER A 45 -3.93 28.08 -11.14
N GLY A 46 -2.96 28.95 -11.48
CA GLY A 46 -2.43 29.03 -12.85
C GLY A 46 -3.44 29.59 -13.87
N THR A 47 -4.47 30.30 -13.40
CA THR A 47 -5.50 30.92 -14.24
C THR A 47 -5.99 32.24 -13.65
N HIS A 48 -6.26 33.22 -14.53
CA HIS A 48 -6.87 34.53 -14.20
C HIS A 48 -8.41 34.50 -14.18
N ALA A 49 -9.02 33.31 -14.20
CA ALA A 49 -10.46 33.17 -14.02
C ALA A 49 -10.94 33.82 -12.72
N LEU A 50 -12.17 34.32 -12.71
CA LEU A 50 -12.82 34.91 -11.53
C LEU A 50 -13.71 33.89 -10.80
N ALA A 51 -14.18 34.26 -9.60
CA ALA A 51 -15.05 33.40 -8.78
C ALA A 51 -16.36 33.03 -9.50
N ASP A 52 -16.97 33.97 -10.23
CA ASP A 52 -18.22 33.77 -10.96
C ASP A 52 -18.07 32.77 -12.12
N GLN A 53 -16.95 32.82 -12.84
CA GLN A 53 -16.66 31.87 -13.92
C GLN A 53 -16.46 30.45 -13.39
N ARG A 54 -15.77 30.31 -12.25
CA ARG A 54 -15.63 29.02 -11.58
C ARG A 54 -16.98 28.50 -11.09
N LEU A 55 -17.78 29.36 -10.43
CA LEU A 55 -19.09 28.95 -9.95
C LEU A 55 -20.04 28.57 -11.08
N LYS A 56 -20.01 29.24 -12.25
CA LYS A 56 -20.81 28.85 -13.43
C LYS A 56 -20.54 27.41 -13.85
N ILE A 57 -19.28 26.98 -13.83
CA ILE A 57 -18.93 25.58 -14.13
C ILE A 57 -19.45 24.65 -13.02
N ILE A 58 -19.20 24.98 -11.75
CA ILE A 58 -19.66 24.18 -10.62
C ILE A 58 -21.18 24.00 -10.63
N ASP A 59 -21.94 25.09 -10.80
CA ASP A 59 -23.40 25.06 -10.90
C ASP A 59 -23.83 24.21 -12.09
N SER A 60 -23.22 24.36 -13.27
CA SER A 60 -23.57 23.52 -14.43
C SER A 60 -23.40 22.02 -14.19
N LEU A 61 -22.37 21.62 -13.43
CA LEU A 61 -22.13 20.23 -13.04
C LEU A 61 -23.13 19.75 -11.97
N LEU A 62 -23.42 20.61 -10.99
CA LEU A 62 -24.36 20.30 -9.90
C LEU A 62 -25.84 20.34 -10.35
N GLN A 63 -26.19 20.97 -11.47
CA GLN A 63 -27.53 20.89 -12.05
C GLN A 63 -27.68 19.69 -13.02
N SER A 64 -26.62 18.92 -13.25
CA SER A 64 -26.67 17.76 -14.14
C SER A 64 -27.49 16.62 -13.53
N THR A 65 -28.14 15.84 -14.39
CA THR A 65 -28.79 14.59 -13.98
C THR A 65 -27.81 13.41 -13.92
N ILE A 66 -26.54 13.61 -14.28
CA ILE A 66 -25.50 12.58 -14.30
C ILE A 66 -24.76 12.58 -12.96
N PRO A 67 -24.79 11.49 -12.16
CA PRO A 67 -24.15 11.44 -10.85
C PRO A 67 -22.65 11.77 -10.87
N ALA A 68 -21.91 11.23 -11.86
CA ALA A 68 -20.47 11.48 -11.99
C ALA A 68 -20.13 12.96 -12.25
N GLU A 69 -21.02 13.71 -12.92
CA GLU A 69 -20.86 15.15 -13.11
C GLU A 69 -21.15 15.90 -11.81
N CYS A 70 -22.17 15.49 -11.05
CA CYS A 70 -22.46 16.05 -9.73
C CYS A 70 -21.28 15.85 -8.75
N ASP A 71 -20.71 14.64 -8.71
CA ASP A 71 -19.55 14.33 -7.87
C ASP A 71 -18.35 15.22 -8.25
N LEU A 72 -18.14 15.44 -9.55
CA LEU A 72 -17.13 16.36 -10.03
C LEU A 72 -17.45 17.80 -9.61
N GLY A 73 -18.71 18.24 -9.67
CA GLY A 73 -19.14 19.54 -9.17
C GLY A 73 -18.78 19.75 -7.68
N PHE A 74 -19.00 18.74 -6.84
CA PHE A 74 -18.60 18.79 -5.43
C PHE A 74 -17.08 18.79 -5.23
N LEU A 75 -16.32 18.05 -6.04
CA LEU A 75 -14.85 18.10 -6.02
C LEU A 75 -14.32 19.52 -6.29
N LEU A 76 -14.91 20.20 -7.28
CA LEU A 76 -14.51 21.58 -7.64
C LEU A 76 -14.95 22.59 -6.57
N MET A 77 -16.12 22.38 -5.96
CA MET A 77 -16.55 23.18 -4.81
C MET A 77 -15.61 22.98 -3.60
N ASP A 78 -15.19 21.73 -3.31
CA ASP A 78 -14.21 21.42 -2.27
C ASP A 78 -12.89 22.16 -2.49
N SER A 79 -12.45 22.24 -3.74
CA SER A 79 -11.25 22.97 -4.14
C SER A 79 -11.43 24.49 -3.98
N ALA A 80 -12.60 25.03 -4.37
CA ALA A 80 -12.89 26.45 -4.24
C ALA A 80 -12.97 26.93 -2.78
N LEU A 81 -13.34 26.04 -1.85
CA LEU A 81 -13.37 26.30 -0.40
C LEU A 81 -12.06 25.92 0.31
N ASP A 82 -11.02 25.50 -0.41
CA ASP A 82 -9.76 25.12 0.21
C ASP A 82 -8.94 26.32 0.68
N ALA A 83 -8.99 26.59 2.00
CA ALA A 83 -8.23 27.66 2.63
C ALA A 83 -6.77 27.29 2.95
N ASN A 84 -6.34 26.08 2.60
CA ASN A 84 -4.98 25.55 2.81
C ASN A 84 -4.18 25.32 1.52
N ALA A 85 -4.69 25.73 0.36
CA ALA A 85 -3.95 25.66 -0.90
C ALA A 85 -2.73 26.62 -0.89
N TYR A 86 -1.59 26.15 -0.37
CA TYR A 86 -0.30 26.85 -0.28
C TYR A 86 0.74 26.24 -1.24
N GLY A 87 0.45 26.25 -2.53
CA GLY A 87 1.45 25.84 -3.53
C GLY A 87 0.85 25.57 -4.90
N SER A 88 1.66 25.75 -5.93
CA SER A 88 1.33 25.25 -7.27
C SER A 88 1.63 23.75 -7.35
N ILE A 89 0.72 22.97 -7.90
CA ILE A 89 0.93 21.54 -8.20
C ILE A 89 1.70 21.37 -9.53
N MET A 90 1.87 22.43 -10.32
CA MET A 90 2.35 22.38 -11.70
C MET A 90 3.34 23.52 -12.04
N ASN A 91 4.24 23.27 -12.99
CA ASN A 91 4.93 24.35 -13.71
C ASN A 91 3.99 24.90 -14.79
N PHE A 92 3.72 26.22 -14.76
CA PHE A 92 2.77 26.86 -15.67
C PHE A 92 3.39 27.35 -17.00
N GLU A 93 4.67 27.06 -17.21
CA GLU A 93 5.40 27.40 -18.43
C GLU A 93 4.74 26.80 -19.67
N PHE A 94 4.75 27.55 -20.77
CA PHE A 94 4.22 27.10 -22.05
C PHE A 94 5.07 27.68 -23.18
N GLY A 95 5.96 26.86 -23.73
CA GLY A 95 6.96 27.32 -24.69
C GLY A 95 7.89 28.37 -24.07
N ALA A 96 8.17 29.44 -24.81
CA ALA A 96 9.05 30.53 -24.37
C ALA A 96 8.33 31.63 -23.54
N LEU A 97 7.04 31.48 -23.22
CA LEU A 97 6.27 32.50 -22.50
C LEU A 97 6.32 32.27 -20.99
N GLN A 98 6.92 33.22 -20.27
CA GLN A 98 6.90 33.26 -18.81
C GLN A 98 5.50 33.67 -18.33
N ARG A 99 4.89 32.85 -17.48
CA ARG A 99 3.54 33.08 -16.92
C ARG A 99 3.61 33.16 -15.40
N ASP A 100 2.74 33.99 -14.82
CA ASP A 100 2.56 34.05 -13.38
C ASP A 100 1.67 32.91 -12.87
N TYR A 101 1.36 32.94 -11.58
CA TYR A 101 0.55 31.94 -10.89
C TYR A 101 -0.98 32.14 -11.06
N GLY A 102 -1.41 33.04 -11.94
CA GLY A 102 -2.82 33.37 -12.19
C GLY A 102 -3.39 34.40 -11.21
N TYR A 103 -4.71 34.34 -11.01
CA TYR A 103 -5.45 35.22 -10.09
C TYR A 103 -4.86 35.14 -8.68
N TYR A 104 -4.65 36.32 -8.08
CA TYR A 104 -4.14 36.47 -6.73
C TYR A 104 -4.91 37.60 -6.03
N PRO A 105 -5.53 37.36 -4.86
CA PRO A 105 -6.31 38.38 -4.17
C PRO A 105 -5.42 39.51 -3.67
N ALA A 106 -5.84 40.76 -3.90
CA ALA A 106 -5.08 41.95 -3.54
C ALA A 106 -5.29 42.39 -2.08
N SER A 107 -6.37 41.95 -1.43
CA SER A 107 -6.70 42.32 -0.06
C SER A 107 -7.40 41.19 0.71
N VAL A 108 -7.50 41.34 2.04
CA VAL A 108 -8.24 40.40 2.90
C VAL A 108 -9.73 40.42 2.58
N GLU A 109 -10.27 41.57 2.16
CA GLU A 109 -11.66 41.71 1.72
C GLU A 109 -11.95 40.86 0.47
N GLU A 110 -11.05 40.81 -0.52
CA GLU A 110 -11.24 39.95 -1.69
C GLU A 110 -11.20 38.45 -1.32
N ILE A 111 -10.38 38.08 -0.32
CA ILE A 111 -10.36 36.71 0.22
C ILE A 111 -11.70 36.40 0.89
N ARG A 112 -12.22 37.31 1.73
CA ARG A 112 -13.54 37.18 2.35
C ARG A 112 -14.62 37.02 1.29
N ASP A 113 -14.66 37.93 0.32
CA ASP A 113 -15.71 37.98 -0.69
C ASP A 113 -15.74 36.68 -1.51
N TRP A 114 -14.58 36.08 -1.78
CA TRP A 114 -14.49 34.75 -2.39
C TRP A 114 -15.21 33.68 -1.56
N TYR A 115 -14.85 33.49 -0.29
CA TYR A 115 -15.46 32.44 0.54
C TYR A 115 -16.95 32.72 0.81
N SER A 116 -17.31 33.96 1.12
CA SER A 116 -18.70 34.37 1.30
C SER A 116 -19.54 34.11 0.04
N PHE A 117 -18.97 34.28 -1.16
CA PHE A 117 -19.65 34.00 -2.43
C PHE A 117 -20.00 32.52 -2.59
N PHE A 118 -19.04 31.61 -2.37
CA PHE A 118 -19.29 30.16 -2.47
C PHE A 118 -20.19 29.65 -1.33
N LEU A 119 -20.04 30.15 -0.10
CA LEU A 119 -20.91 29.77 1.03
C LEU A 119 -22.37 30.21 0.82
N LYS A 120 -22.61 31.42 0.31
CA LYS A 120 -23.96 31.88 -0.05
C LYS A 120 -24.59 31.01 -1.14
N TYR A 121 -23.80 30.59 -2.12
CA TYR A 121 -24.28 29.65 -3.14
C TYR A 121 -24.65 28.29 -2.51
N LEU A 122 -23.81 27.73 -1.64
CA LEU A 122 -24.13 26.48 -0.93
C LEU A 122 -25.40 26.60 -0.06
N MET A 123 -25.59 27.73 0.59
CA MET A 123 -26.81 28.01 1.37
C MET A 123 -28.07 28.02 0.48
N LYS A 124 -27.98 28.64 -0.71
CA LYS A 124 -29.06 28.62 -1.71
C LYS A 124 -29.31 27.21 -2.22
N LEU A 125 -28.26 26.46 -2.54
CA LEU A 125 -28.35 25.10 -3.07
C LEU A 125 -28.99 24.16 -2.05
N TYR A 126 -28.57 24.22 -0.79
CA TYR A 126 -29.14 23.44 0.32
C TYR A 126 -30.64 23.72 0.51
N SER A 127 -31.03 25.01 0.46
CA SER A 127 -32.42 25.42 0.66
C SER A 127 -33.32 25.05 -0.53
N GLY A 128 -32.77 24.98 -1.74
CA GLY A 128 -33.50 24.69 -2.98
C GLY A 128 -33.53 23.22 -3.38
N ASN A 129 -32.61 22.39 -2.90
CA ASN A 129 -32.50 20.98 -3.29
C ASN A 129 -32.06 20.09 -2.13
N LEU A 130 -33.02 19.35 -1.57
CA LEU A 130 -32.79 18.46 -0.44
C LEU A 130 -31.86 17.28 -0.77
N GLN A 131 -31.71 16.88 -2.04
CA GLN A 131 -30.87 15.74 -2.41
C GLN A 131 -29.40 15.97 -2.07
N TYR A 132 -28.95 17.23 -2.12
CA TYR A 132 -27.57 17.61 -1.87
C TYR A 132 -27.26 17.88 -0.40
N SER A 133 -28.26 17.77 0.49
CA SER A 133 -28.13 18.17 1.89
C SER A 133 -26.97 17.46 2.59
N ASN A 134 -26.83 16.15 2.39
CA ASN A 134 -25.78 15.37 3.05
C ASN A 134 -24.38 15.67 2.49
N GLN A 135 -24.23 15.81 1.16
CA GLN A 135 -22.94 16.16 0.56
C GLN A 135 -22.48 17.56 0.99
N ILE A 136 -23.38 18.55 1.02
CA ILE A 136 -23.06 19.90 1.47
C ILE A 136 -22.66 19.89 2.95
N ARG A 137 -23.42 19.22 3.81
CA ARG A 137 -23.10 19.10 5.25
C ARG A 137 -21.75 18.44 5.48
N SER A 138 -21.44 17.38 4.73
CA SER A 138 -20.14 16.70 4.79
C SER A 138 -19.00 17.61 4.33
N LEU A 139 -19.17 18.32 3.22
CA LEU A 139 -18.20 19.27 2.68
C LEU A 139 -17.88 20.39 3.69
N ILE A 140 -18.91 21.00 4.28
CA ILE A 140 -18.72 22.06 5.27
C ILE A 140 -18.05 21.51 6.53
N ALA A 141 -18.45 20.34 7.04
CA ALA A 141 -17.79 19.72 8.18
C ALA A 141 -16.29 19.48 7.90
N LYS A 142 -15.94 19.00 6.69
CA LYS A 142 -14.55 18.77 6.27
C LYS A 142 -13.72 20.07 6.24
N LYS A 143 -14.28 21.17 5.73
CA LYS A 143 -13.58 22.46 5.58
C LYS A 143 -13.70 23.39 6.80
N PHE A 144 -14.50 23.01 7.80
CA PHE A 144 -14.87 23.89 8.92
C PHE A 144 -13.67 24.47 9.65
N ARG A 145 -12.70 23.62 10.05
CA ARG A 145 -11.51 24.04 10.82
C ARG A 145 -10.73 25.14 10.10
N ASP A 146 -10.49 24.96 8.80
CA ASP A 146 -9.71 25.90 8.01
C ASP A 146 -10.45 27.22 7.79
N LEU A 147 -11.74 27.14 7.46
CA LEU A 147 -12.58 28.33 7.26
C LEU A 147 -12.70 29.14 8.56
N TRP A 148 -12.88 28.46 9.70
CA TRP A 148 -13.04 29.09 11.01
C TRP A 148 -11.77 29.80 11.48
N ASN A 149 -10.62 29.11 11.47
CA ASN A 149 -9.35 29.65 11.96
C ASN A 149 -8.84 30.82 11.11
N ARG A 150 -9.17 30.83 9.82
CA ARG A 150 -8.81 31.93 8.92
C ARG A 150 -9.74 33.13 9.06
N GLY A 151 -10.96 32.93 9.57
CA GLY A 151 -11.91 33.99 9.87
C GLY A 151 -12.48 34.73 8.65
N TYR A 152 -12.29 34.22 7.44
CA TYR A 152 -12.61 34.98 6.22
C TYR A 152 -14.11 35.19 6.01
N ALA A 153 -15.00 34.28 6.43
CA ALA A 153 -16.45 34.37 6.16
C ALA A 153 -17.31 33.76 7.30
N ASN A 154 -16.98 34.07 8.56
CA ASN A 154 -17.60 33.43 9.72
C ASN A 154 -19.10 33.69 9.84
N GLU A 155 -19.61 34.84 9.39
CA GLU A 155 -21.05 35.15 9.43
C GLU A 155 -21.87 34.26 8.49
N GLU A 156 -21.42 34.09 7.24
CA GLU A 156 -22.07 33.16 6.31
C GLU A 156 -21.94 31.70 6.76
N LEU A 157 -20.79 31.33 7.32
CA LEU A 157 -20.56 29.99 7.86
C LEU A 157 -21.50 29.70 9.04
N GLU A 158 -21.64 30.64 9.99
CA GLU A 158 -22.57 30.54 11.12
C GLU A 158 -24.02 30.46 10.67
N ALA A 159 -24.44 31.27 9.71
CA ALA A 159 -25.80 31.22 9.16
C ALA A 159 -26.10 29.83 8.57
N LEU A 160 -25.15 29.27 7.82
CA LEU A 160 -25.28 27.93 7.24
C LEU A 160 -25.36 26.84 8.32
N ILE A 161 -24.54 26.95 9.37
CA ILE A 161 -24.56 26.05 10.53
C ILE A 161 -25.90 26.13 11.27
N GLY A 162 -26.46 27.34 11.43
CA GLY A 162 -27.79 27.53 12.02
C GLY A 162 -28.87 26.77 11.26
N ILE A 163 -28.82 26.78 9.92
CA ILE A 163 -29.73 25.98 9.08
C ILE A 163 -29.51 24.48 9.28
N PHE A 164 -28.25 24.03 9.31
CA PHE A 164 -27.94 22.61 9.50
C PHE A 164 -28.36 22.08 10.87
N SER A 165 -28.32 22.93 11.90
CA SER A 165 -28.67 22.59 13.29
C SER A 165 -30.15 22.24 13.50
N LEU A 166 -31.02 22.52 12.52
CA LEU A 166 -32.44 22.15 12.57
C LEU A 166 -32.65 20.62 12.62
N ASN A 167 -31.67 19.85 12.13
CA ASN A 167 -31.60 18.41 12.29
C ASN A 167 -30.27 18.04 12.93
N TYR A 168 -30.22 16.91 13.64
CA TYR A 168 -28.98 16.45 14.24
C TYR A 168 -27.86 16.32 13.20
N TRP A 169 -26.71 16.96 13.48
CA TRP A 169 -25.56 17.05 12.58
C TRP A 169 -24.28 16.58 13.28
N ARG A 170 -24.07 15.26 13.22
CA ARG A 170 -22.91 14.60 13.81
C ARG A 170 -21.59 15.20 13.35
N GLU A 171 -21.35 15.23 12.04
CA GLU A 171 -20.08 15.66 11.47
C GLU A 171 -19.75 17.11 11.84
N GLY A 172 -20.77 17.98 11.87
CA GLY A 172 -20.59 19.38 12.26
C GLY A 172 -20.16 19.54 13.71
N TRP A 173 -20.82 18.84 14.64
CA TRP A 173 -20.44 18.89 16.06
C TRP A 173 -19.02 18.37 16.27
N VAL A 174 -18.66 17.25 15.63
CA VAL A 174 -17.30 16.68 15.69
C VAL A 174 -16.27 17.66 15.16
N SER A 175 -16.53 18.29 14.01
CA SER A 175 -15.62 19.26 13.42
C SER A 175 -15.42 20.49 14.31
N VAL A 176 -16.48 21.00 14.93
CA VAL A 176 -16.40 22.12 15.89
C VAL A 176 -15.57 21.76 17.12
N ARG A 177 -15.79 20.57 17.68
CA ARG A 177 -15.01 20.05 18.81
C ARG A 177 -13.53 19.90 18.48
N ASN A 178 -13.20 19.45 17.27
CA ASN A 178 -11.80 19.38 16.82
C ASN A 178 -11.12 20.75 16.86
N VAL A 179 -11.80 21.81 16.41
CA VAL A 179 -11.23 23.17 16.46
C VAL A 179 -11.00 23.62 17.90
N ILE A 180 -11.96 23.39 18.80
CA ILE A 180 -11.81 23.73 20.22
C ILE A 180 -10.59 23.02 20.80
N ILE A 181 -10.46 21.72 20.59
CA ILE A 181 -9.38 20.93 21.21
C ILE A 181 -8.00 21.31 20.69
N PHE A 182 -7.86 21.55 19.38
CA PHE A 182 -6.55 21.73 18.77
C PHE A 182 -6.13 23.19 18.59
N ASP A 183 -7.09 24.13 18.54
CA ASP A 183 -6.82 25.51 18.16
C ASP A 183 -7.25 26.54 19.22
N SER A 184 -8.01 26.17 20.28
CA SER A 184 -8.53 27.16 21.25
C SER A 184 -7.44 27.94 22.00
N ALA A 185 -6.30 27.29 22.28
CA ALA A 185 -5.22 27.86 23.09
C ALA A 185 -4.60 29.14 22.50
N GLU A 186 -4.53 29.23 21.17
CA GLU A 186 -3.97 30.38 20.44
C GLU A 186 -5.07 31.25 19.80
N MET A 187 -6.35 30.92 20.00
CA MET A 187 -7.48 31.59 19.36
C MET A 187 -7.87 32.88 20.06
N GLU A 188 -8.23 33.90 19.29
CA GLU A 188 -8.78 35.15 19.83
C GLU A 188 -10.09 34.90 20.61
N ASN A 189 -10.23 35.50 21.79
CA ASN A 189 -11.38 35.31 22.69
C ASN A 189 -12.76 35.50 22.02
N ASN A 190 -12.87 36.46 21.09
CA ASN A 190 -14.12 36.70 20.36
C ASN A 190 -14.48 35.50 19.46
N LEU A 191 -13.51 34.97 18.71
CA LEU A 191 -13.71 33.78 17.88
C LEU A 191 -14.01 32.55 18.73
N LEU A 192 -13.28 32.34 19.83
CA LEU A 192 -13.55 31.22 20.74
C LEU A 192 -14.96 31.29 21.34
N SER A 193 -15.41 32.47 21.75
CA SER A 193 -16.75 32.65 22.32
C SER A 193 -17.88 32.28 21.34
N ARG A 194 -17.73 32.65 20.06
CA ARG A 194 -18.67 32.27 18.99
C ARG A 194 -18.63 30.76 18.72
N LEU A 195 -17.44 30.17 18.71
CA LEU A 195 -17.26 28.72 18.49
C LEU A 195 -17.94 27.89 19.58
N LEU A 196 -17.84 28.30 20.85
CA LEU A 196 -18.51 27.63 21.97
C LEU A 196 -20.04 27.71 21.89
N VAL A 197 -20.59 28.80 21.35
CA VAL A 197 -22.03 28.90 21.07
C VAL A 197 -22.46 27.88 20.02
N ILE A 198 -21.67 27.74 18.95
CA ILE A 198 -21.91 26.75 17.90
C ILE A 198 -21.80 25.32 18.43
N GLU A 199 -20.80 25.02 19.26
CA GLU A 199 -20.62 23.71 19.88
C GLU A 199 -21.86 23.31 20.67
N ASN A 200 -22.33 24.20 21.54
CA ASN A 200 -23.50 23.95 22.38
C ASN A 200 -24.80 23.85 21.57
N LEU A 201 -24.89 24.55 20.43
CA LEU A 201 -26.01 24.45 19.50
C LEU A 201 -26.08 23.06 18.85
N LEU A 202 -24.93 22.53 18.41
CA LEU A 202 -24.84 21.25 17.69
C LEU A 202 -24.75 20.02 18.61
N LYS A 203 -24.51 20.22 19.90
CA LYS A 203 -24.31 19.15 20.88
C LYS A 203 -25.48 18.15 20.88
N PRO A 204 -25.22 16.83 20.79
CA PRO A 204 -26.27 15.82 20.80
C PRO A 204 -26.99 15.77 22.15
N LYS A 205 -28.30 15.99 22.16
CA LYS A 205 -29.14 16.03 23.38
C LYS A 205 -29.96 14.75 23.59
N ILE A 206 -30.39 14.12 22.49
CA ILE A 206 -31.22 12.92 22.52
C ILE A 206 -30.32 11.68 22.60
N PHE A 207 -30.74 10.66 23.35
CA PHE A 207 -29.98 9.41 23.55
C PHE A 207 -29.49 8.80 22.24
N LEU A 208 -30.36 8.64 21.23
CA LEU A 208 -30.00 8.07 19.94
C LEU A 208 -28.91 8.87 19.20
N ASP A 209 -29.00 10.20 19.22
CA ASP A 209 -28.00 11.06 18.59
C ASP A 209 -26.67 11.00 19.33
N ARG A 210 -26.69 10.93 20.66
CA ARG A 210 -25.49 10.71 21.47
C ARG A 210 -24.84 9.37 21.12
N LEU A 211 -25.61 8.29 21.10
CA LEU A 211 -25.12 6.96 20.74
C LEU A 211 -24.51 6.94 19.33
N ARG A 212 -25.19 7.52 18.34
CA ARG A 212 -24.67 7.66 16.96
C ARG A 212 -23.39 8.49 16.91
N THR A 213 -23.31 9.57 17.69
CA THR A 213 -22.11 10.40 17.79
C THR A 213 -20.93 9.55 18.22
N TYR A 214 -21.08 8.76 19.29
CA TYR A 214 -19.98 8.00 19.86
C TYR A 214 -19.59 6.84 18.94
N LEU A 215 -20.58 6.07 18.45
CA LEU A 215 -20.32 4.88 17.64
C LEU A 215 -19.63 5.18 16.31
N PHE A 216 -20.04 6.25 15.63
CA PHE A 216 -19.69 6.48 14.23
C PHE A 216 -18.75 7.66 13.99
N SER A 217 -18.23 8.29 15.05
CA SER A 217 -17.17 9.28 14.91
C SER A 217 -15.81 8.59 15.01
N GLY A 218 -15.01 8.67 13.94
CA GLY A 218 -13.73 7.95 13.86
C GLY A 218 -12.66 8.40 14.85
N ASN A 219 -12.80 9.56 15.49
CA ASN A 219 -11.75 10.15 16.33
C ASN A 219 -12.23 10.35 17.79
N MET A 220 -12.05 9.30 18.59
CA MET A 220 -12.60 9.19 19.95
C MET A 220 -12.08 10.26 20.92
N TRP A 221 -10.81 10.66 20.73
CA TRP A 221 -10.14 11.70 21.53
C TRP A 221 -10.87 13.03 21.51
N ASN A 222 -11.55 13.34 20.40
CA ASN A 222 -12.09 14.67 20.17
C ASN A 222 -13.50 14.88 20.77
N LEU A 223 -14.16 13.81 21.25
CA LEU A 223 -15.54 13.89 21.71
C LEU A 223 -15.67 14.21 23.21
N ILE A 224 -14.67 13.89 24.03
CA ILE A 224 -14.85 13.81 25.50
C ILE A 224 -13.85 14.63 26.30
N ASN A 225 -12.70 15.02 25.73
CA ASN A 225 -11.75 15.83 26.49
C ASN A 225 -12.34 17.17 26.91
N GLU A 226 -12.39 17.41 28.21
CA GLU A 226 -12.50 18.75 28.76
C GLU A 226 -11.12 19.45 28.67
N GLU A 227 -11.10 20.78 28.57
CA GLU A 227 -9.83 21.53 28.48
C GLU A 227 -8.94 21.21 29.69
N GLY A 228 -7.75 20.65 29.44
CA GLY A 228 -6.76 20.34 30.47
C GLY A 228 -6.74 18.89 30.99
N GLU A 229 -7.62 18.00 30.50
CA GLU A 229 -7.54 16.57 30.81
C GLU A 229 -6.37 15.89 30.08
N ASP A 230 -5.68 14.98 30.78
CA ASP A 230 -4.63 14.16 30.19
C ASP A 230 -5.22 12.98 29.40
N ALA A 231 -4.37 12.29 28.62
CA ALA A 231 -4.82 11.21 27.75
C ALA A 231 -5.45 10.01 28.44
N ILE A 232 -5.05 9.76 29.69
CA ILE A 232 -5.49 8.60 30.44
C ILE A 232 -6.87 8.89 31.05
N SER A 233 -7.05 10.06 31.65
CA SER A 233 -8.31 10.51 32.24
C SER A 233 -9.44 10.64 31.20
N GLY A 234 -9.16 11.28 30.05
CA GLY A 234 -10.14 11.39 28.96
C GLY A 234 -10.59 10.02 28.43
N SER A 235 -9.66 9.05 28.32
CA SER A 235 -9.98 7.68 27.90
C SER A 235 -10.86 6.95 28.92
N LEU A 236 -10.62 7.11 30.22
CA LEU A 236 -11.43 6.48 31.27
C LEU A 236 -12.85 7.07 31.32
N SER A 237 -12.95 8.40 31.17
CA SER A 237 -14.24 9.10 31.08
C SER A 237 -15.05 8.61 29.88
N PHE A 238 -14.39 8.44 28.73
CA PHE A 238 -14.98 7.84 27.53
C PHE A 238 -15.53 6.44 27.79
N GLU A 239 -14.73 5.53 28.33
CA GLU A 239 -15.16 4.15 28.53
C GLU A 239 -16.36 4.07 29.46
N LYS A 240 -16.37 4.89 30.52
CA LYS A 240 -17.49 4.97 31.45
C LYS A 240 -18.77 5.47 30.76
N GLU A 241 -18.66 6.53 29.96
CA GLU A 241 -19.82 7.11 29.27
C GLU A 241 -20.37 6.17 28.20
N PHE A 242 -19.49 5.55 27.40
CA PHE A 242 -19.91 4.58 26.41
C PHE A 242 -20.53 3.32 27.04
N LEU A 243 -20.04 2.88 28.20
CA LEU A 243 -20.65 1.81 28.97
C LEU A 243 -22.06 2.18 29.46
N ASN A 244 -22.28 3.42 29.88
CA ASN A 244 -23.62 3.91 30.24
C ASN A 244 -24.56 3.93 29.03
N LEU A 245 -24.08 4.40 27.87
CA LEU A 245 -24.86 4.41 26.64
C LEU A 245 -25.27 3.00 26.20
N THR A 246 -24.35 2.02 26.29
CA THR A 246 -24.66 0.62 25.97
C THR A 246 -25.60 -0.02 26.98
N ARG A 247 -25.57 0.41 28.25
CA ARG A 247 -26.57 -0.01 29.25
C ARG A 247 -27.97 0.48 28.90
N GLU A 248 -28.13 1.75 28.58
CA GLU A 248 -29.43 2.29 28.16
C GLU A 248 -29.94 1.60 26.89
N LEU A 249 -29.02 1.26 25.97
CA LEU A 249 -29.33 0.57 24.72
C LEU A 249 -29.91 -0.84 24.93
N THR A 250 -29.43 -1.62 25.91
CA THR A 250 -29.94 -2.98 26.15
C THR A 250 -31.37 -3.01 26.72
N PHE A 251 -31.86 -1.89 27.26
CA PHE A 251 -33.25 -1.76 27.73
C PHE A 251 -34.25 -1.40 26.62
N ASP A 252 -33.78 -0.81 25.51
CA ASP A 252 -34.63 -0.44 24.37
C ASP A 252 -34.34 -1.29 23.14
N LYS A 253 -35.08 -2.41 23.03
CA LYS A 253 -34.96 -3.34 21.90
C LYS A 253 -35.20 -2.67 20.53
N SER A 254 -36.03 -1.63 20.47
CA SER A 254 -36.31 -0.94 19.22
C SER A 254 -35.10 -0.12 18.77
N ILE A 255 -34.47 0.61 19.68
CA ILE A 255 -33.25 1.38 19.39
C ILE A 255 -32.07 0.44 19.11
N LEU A 256 -31.94 -0.66 19.86
CA LEU A 256 -30.93 -1.68 19.59
C LEU A 256 -31.05 -2.22 18.16
N GLU A 257 -32.25 -2.56 17.71
CA GLU A 257 -32.45 -3.05 16.34
C GLU A 257 -32.12 -2.00 15.27
N ILE A 258 -32.38 -0.72 15.52
CA ILE A 258 -31.98 0.38 14.63
C ILE A 258 -30.46 0.46 14.54
N ILE A 259 -29.78 0.49 15.70
CA ILE A 259 -28.32 0.64 15.76
C ILE A 259 -27.61 -0.54 15.11
N LEU A 260 -28.08 -1.77 15.33
CA LEU A 260 -27.52 -2.94 14.65
C LEU A 260 -27.68 -2.86 13.12
N GLY A 261 -28.78 -2.27 12.63
CA GLY A 261 -28.93 -2.00 11.19
C GLY A 261 -27.96 -0.93 10.67
N GLU A 262 -27.73 0.13 11.45
CA GLU A 262 -26.79 1.19 11.08
C GLU A 262 -25.33 0.71 11.08
N VAL A 263 -24.97 -0.26 11.93
CA VAL A 263 -23.66 -0.92 11.92
C VAL A 263 -23.37 -1.55 10.56
N SER A 264 -24.36 -2.25 9.98
CA SER A 264 -24.27 -2.88 8.67
C SER A 264 -23.95 -1.87 7.56
N GLU A 265 -24.58 -0.70 7.62
CA GLU A 265 -24.50 0.34 6.59
C GLU A 265 -23.24 1.20 6.70
N HIS A 266 -22.79 1.51 7.91
CA HIS A 266 -21.79 2.58 8.14
C HIS A 266 -20.46 2.09 8.73
N GLY A 267 -20.38 0.86 9.23
CA GLY A 267 -19.16 0.25 9.75
C GLY A 267 -18.44 1.03 10.85
N PRO A 268 -19.04 1.17 12.06
CA PRO A 268 -18.53 2.03 13.12
C PRO A 268 -17.16 1.58 13.63
N SER A 269 -16.29 2.55 13.94
CA SER A 269 -14.97 2.30 14.56
C SER A 269 -15.08 1.58 15.91
N LEU A 270 -16.20 1.78 16.63
CA LEU A 270 -16.47 1.20 17.94
C LEU A 270 -17.21 -0.14 17.93
N SER A 271 -17.28 -0.82 16.78
CA SER A 271 -18.01 -2.10 16.65
C SER A 271 -17.64 -3.12 17.75
N VAL A 272 -16.34 -3.29 18.05
CA VAL A 272 -15.89 -4.21 19.12
C VAL A 272 -16.41 -3.78 20.50
N LYS A 273 -16.30 -2.49 20.84
CA LYS A 273 -16.74 -1.96 22.14
C LYS A 273 -18.26 -2.03 22.28
N LEU A 274 -19.01 -1.84 21.20
CA LEU A 274 -20.46 -2.05 21.18
C LEU A 274 -20.80 -3.48 21.60
N GLY A 275 -20.17 -4.48 20.97
CA GLY A 275 -20.34 -5.88 21.34
C GLY A 275 -20.04 -6.16 22.81
N GLN A 276 -18.91 -5.64 23.31
CA GLN A 276 -18.53 -5.77 24.72
C GLN A 276 -19.58 -5.15 25.65
N GLY A 277 -20.03 -3.93 25.37
CA GLY A 277 -21.03 -3.24 26.16
C GLY A 277 -22.39 -3.95 26.16
N LEU A 278 -22.78 -4.56 25.04
CA LEU A 278 -23.98 -5.39 24.96
C LEU A 278 -23.88 -6.63 25.85
N ALA A 279 -22.73 -7.31 25.89
CA ALA A 279 -22.53 -8.48 26.75
C ALA A 279 -22.55 -8.11 28.23
N VAL A 280 -21.85 -7.04 28.64
CA VAL A 280 -21.79 -6.59 30.04
C VAL A 280 -23.16 -6.18 30.57
N ASN A 281 -23.98 -5.53 29.75
CA ASN A 281 -25.27 -5.00 30.17
C ASN A 281 -26.47 -5.87 29.74
N ALA A 282 -26.24 -7.10 29.27
CA ALA A 282 -27.31 -8.02 28.91
C ALA A 282 -27.98 -8.60 30.17
N ASN A 283 -29.29 -8.44 30.30
CA ASN A 283 -30.06 -9.16 31.31
C ASN A 283 -30.15 -10.67 30.98
N ASP A 284 -30.31 -10.97 29.68
CA ASP A 284 -30.24 -12.32 29.12
C ASP A 284 -29.26 -12.31 27.94
N PRO A 285 -28.00 -12.75 28.13
CA PRO A 285 -27.01 -12.81 27.06
C PRO A 285 -27.43 -13.69 25.89
N LEU A 286 -28.25 -14.72 26.11
CA LEU A 286 -28.71 -15.62 25.05
C LEU A 286 -29.73 -14.93 24.15
N GLU A 287 -30.59 -14.06 24.69
CA GLU A 287 -31.52 -13.26 23.88
C GLU A 287 -30.76 -12.30 22.95
N ILE A 288 -29.73 -11.61 23.47
CA ILE A 288 -28.89 -10.70 22.68
C ILE A 288 -28.09 -11.49 21.63
N TRP A 289 -27.54 -12.64 22.00
CA TRP A 289 -26.85 -13.54 21.07
C TRP A 289 -27.74 -13.95 19.90
N GLN A 290 -28.97 -14.40 20.18
CA GLN A 290 -29.94 -14.78 19.15
C GLN A 290 -30.33 -13.59 18.26
N LEU A 291 -30.43 -12.38 18.84
CA LEU A 291 -30.67 -11.16 18.07
C LEU A 291 -29.53 -10.87 17.10
N LEU A 292 -28.28 -10.97 17.56
CA LEU A 292 -27.08 -10.76 16.72
C LEU A 292 -27.03 -11.78 15.58
N LEU A 293 -27.22 -13.08 15.85
CA LEU A 293 -27.24 -14.11 14.80
C LEU A 293 -28.39 -13.91 13.80
N ARG A 294 -29.55 -13.45 14.28
CA ARG A 294 -30.72 -13.19 13.44
C ARG A 294 -30.49 -12.00 12.50
N LYS A 295 -29.85 -10.93 12.99
CA LYS A 295 -29.56 -9.72 12.20
C LYS A 295 -28.36 -9.94 11.27
N TYR A 296 -27.28 -10.50 11.79
CA TYR A 296 -26.01 -10.69 11.08
C TYR A 296 -25.88 -12.12 10.56
N ARG A 297 -26.77 -12.45 9.62
CA ARG A 297 -26.81 -13.79 9.02
C ARG A 297 -25.54 -14.13 8.25
N GLU A 298 -24.94 -13.15 7.59
CA GLU A 298 -23.68 -13.23 6.84
C GLU A 298 -22.88 -11.97 7.18
N PRO A 299 -22.21 -11.95 8.35
CA PRO A 299 -21.65 -10.72 8.89
C PRO A 299 -20.56 -10.14 7.98
N ASN A 300 -20.69 -8.84 7.66
CA ASN A 300 -19.58 -8.05 7.14
C ASN A 300 -18.53 -7.81 8.24
N GLU A 301 -17.42 -7.15 7.91
CA GLU A 301 -16.31 -6.96 8.85
C GLU A 301 -16.71 -6.23 10.14
N SER A 302 -17.57 -5.21 10.06
CA SER A 302 -17.99 -4.43 11.23
C SER A 302 -18.98 -5.20 12.10
N GLU A 303 -19.91 -5.92 11.48
CA GLU A 303 -20.83 -6.82 12.18
C GLU A 303 -20.05 -7.94 12.90
N MET A 304 -19.04 -8.51 12.23
CA MET A 304 -18.15 -9.50 12.83
C MET A 304 -17.39 -8.93 14.04
N ARG A 305 -16.93 -7.67 13.97
CA ARG A 305 -16.31 -6.99 15.11
C ARG A 305 -17.28 -6.84 16.30
N VAL A 306 -18.57 -6.55 16.06
CA VAL A 306 -19.59 -6.53 17.13
C VAL A 306 -19.75 -7.92 17.74
N ILE A 307 -19.92 -8.96 16.92
CA ILE A 307 -20.08 -10.34 17.38
C ILE A 307 -18.86 -10.79 18.20
N ASN A 308 -17.66 -10.55 17.70
CA ASN A 308 -16.42 -10.93 18.38
C ASN A 308 -16.23 -10.16 19.68
N GLY A 309 -16.59 -8.88 19.72
CA GLY A 309 -16.60 -8.09 20.95
C GLY A 309 -17.56 -8.66 22.00
N PHE A 310 -18.75 -9.06 21.58
CA PHE A 310 -19.74 -9.69 22.45
C PHE A 310 -19.24 -11.04 23.00
N LEU A 311 -18.76 -11.94 22.14
CA LEU A 311 -18.24 -13.25 22.54
C LEU A 311 -17.03 -13.15 23.47
N PHE A 312 -16.10 -12.23 23.18
CA PHE A 312 -14.91 -12.02 24.00
C PHE A 312 -15.26 -11.54 25.41
N GLU A 313 -16.23 -10.64 25.55
CA GLU A 313 -16.64 -10.14 26.85
C GLU A 313 -17.48 -11.18 27.60
N LEU A 314 -18.38 -11.87 26.89
CA LEU A 314 -19.14 -12.98 27.47
C LEU A 314 -18.22 -14.11 27.95
N TYR A 315 -17.09 -14.35 27.29
CA TYR A 315 -16.10 -15.35 27.73
C TYR A 315 -15.54 -15.03 29.13
N LYS A 316 -15.38 -13.74 29.45
CA LYS A 316 -14.92 -13.30 30.78
C LYS A 316 -16.01 -13.42 31.84
N LEU A 317 -17.27 -13.22 31.44
CA LEU A 317 -18.43 -13.19 32.34
C LEU A 317 -18.97 -14.61 32.61
N ASP A 318 -19.10 -15.42 31.57
CA ASP A 318 -19.65 -16.78 31.60
C ASP A 318 -19.00 -17.68 30.53
N LEU A 319 -17.88 -18.30 30.91
CA LEU A 319 -17.17 -19.27 30.08
C LEU A 319 -18.02 -20.50 29.73
N GLY A 320 -18.95 -20.89 30.60
CA GLY A 320 -19.81 -22.06 30.39
C GLY A 320 -20.76 -21.82 29.22
N LEU A 321 -21.44 -20.67 29.23
CA LEU A 321 -22.36 -20.25 28.18
C LEU A 321 -21.64 -20.05 26.84
N VAL A 322 -20.48 -19.38 26.80
CA VAL A 322 -19.72 -19.21 25.55
C VAL A 322 -19.33 -20.56 24.95
N ASN A 323 -18.96 -21.53 25.79
CA ASN A 323 -18.65 -22.86 25.29
C ASN A 323 -19.87 -23.58 24.71
N GLN A 324 -21.05 -23.41 25.30
CA GLN A 324 -22.30 -23.93 24.72
C GLN A 324 -22.60 -23.27 23.37
N ILE A 325 -22.50 -21.94 23.29
CA ILE A 325 -22.68 -21.18 22.05
C ILE A 325 -21.76 -21.69 20.94
N TYR A 326 -20.49 -21.93 21.24
CA TYR A 326 -19.55 -22.46 20.25
C TYR A 326 -19.87 -23.89 19.83
N ASP A 327 -20.30 -24.75 20.75
CA ASP A 327 -20.68 -26.12 20.40
C ASP A 327 -21.94 -26.11 19.51
N ASP A 328 -22.92 -25.25 19.81
CA ASP A 328 -24.14 -25.08 19.00
C ASP A 328 -23.83 -24.54 17.60
N LEU A 329 -22.97 -23.51 17.50
CA LEU A 329 -22.53 -22.95 16.22
C LEU A 329 -21.82 -23.97 15.34
N LEU A 330 -21.07 -24.89 15.94
CA LEU A 330 -20.34 -25.93 15.23
C LEU A 330 -21.27 -26.98 14.60
N GLN A 331 -22.47 -27.18 15.18
CA GLN A 331 -23.48 -28.09 14.64
C GLN A 331 -24.37 -27.44 13.57
N ASP A 332 -24.32 -26.11 13.42
CA ASP A 332 -25.09 -25.39 12.42
C ASP A 332 -24.30 -25.34 11.09
N GLU A 333 -24.83 -26.00 10.05
CA GLU A 333 -24.22 -26.06 8.72
C GLU A 333 -23.87 -24.66 8.19
N LYS A 334 -24.70 -23.66 8.49
CA LYS A 334 -24.50 -22.29 8.00
C LYS A 334 -23.32 -21.60 8.65
N TYR A 335 -23.14 -21.77 9.95
CA TYR A 335 -22.09 -21.08 10.71
C TYR A 335 -20.77 -21.85 10.71
N SER A 336 -20.80 -23.16 10.42
CA SER A 336 -19.59 -23.99 10.30
C SER A 336 -18.54 -23.40 9.34
N LEU A 337 -18.97 -22.73 8.26
CA LEU A 337 -18.08 -22.14 7.25
C LEU A 337 -17.22 -20.98 7.76
N ILE A 338 -17.72 -20.26 8.77
CA ILE A 338 -17.09 -19.06 9.37
C ILE A 338 -16.76 -19.27 10.85
N PHE A 339 -17.00 -20.46 11.38
CA PHE A 339 -16.82 -20.80 12.78
C PHE A 339 -15.44 -20.40 13.35
N PRO A 340 -14.30 -20.59 12.62
CA PRO A 340 -13.01 -20.15 13.11
C PRO A 340 -12.96 -18.65 13.46
N CYS A 341 -13.70 -17.78 12.74
CA CYS A 341 -13.77 -16.36 13.07
C CYS A 341 -14.37 -16.12 14.47
N PHE A 342 -15.41 -16.88 14.84
CA PHE A 342 -16.02 -16.81 16.16
C PHE A 342 -15.11 -17.41 17.23
N GLN A 343 -14.58 -18.61 16.99
CA GLN A 343 -13.71 -19.31 17.95
C GLN A 343 -12.45 -18.50 18.28
N LEU A 344 -11.90 -17.77 17.31
CA LEU A 344 -10.72 -16.92 17.46
C LEU A 344 -11.06 -15.54 18.05
N ALA A 345 -12.32 -15.23 18.38
CA ALA A 345 -12.65 -14.05 19.19
C ALA A 345 -12.15 -14.20 20.64
N THR A 346 -12.09 -15.43 21.15
CA THR A 346 -11.67 -15.77 22.52
C THR A 346 -10.25 -16.37 22.56
N PRO A 347 -9.62 -16.50 23.75
CA PRO A 347 -8.30 -17.11 23.86
C PRO A 347 -8.22 -18.51 23.26
N LEU A 348 -7.07 -18.85 22.66
CA LEU A 348 -6.80 -20.17 22.11
C LEU A 348 -6.37 -21.15 23.22
N ASP A 349 -7.34 -21.90 23.75
CA ASP A 349 -7.12 -22.99 24.69
C ASP A 349 -7.24 -24.38 24.02
N TYR A 350 -7.09 -25.45 24.80
CA TYR A 350 -7.16 -26.82 24.27
C TYR A 350 -8.52 -27.16 23.65
N ARG A 351 -9.63 -26.61 24.18
CA ARG A 351 -10.98 -26.87 23.64
C ARG A 351 -11.18 -26.11 22.33
N ALA A 352 -10.70 -24.87 22.26
CA ALA A 352 -10.66 -24.08 21.05
C ALA A 352 -9.84 -24.79 19.96
N LEU A 353 -8.66 -25.31 20.30
CA LEU A 353 -7.85 -26.11 19.40
C LEU A 353 -8.63 -27.31 18.86
N LYS A 354 -9.29 -28.08 19.72
CA LYS A 354 -10.07 -29.27 19.29
C LYS A 354 -11.21 -28.92 18.34
N ARG A 355 -11.89 -27.79 18.55
CA ARG A 355 -12.95 -27.32 17.64
C ARG A 355 -12.38 -26.86 16.30
N LEU A 356 -11.24 -26.15 16.30
CA LEU A 356 -10.56 -25.75 15.06
C LEU A 356 -10.04 -26.98 14.29
N GLU A 357 -9.43 -27.94 14.97
CA GLU A 357 -8.99 -29.21 14.39
C GLU A 357 -10.17 -29.96 13.75
N TYR A 358 -11.30 -30.05 14.44
CA TYR A 358 -12.52 -30.64 13.91
C TYR A 358 -12.99 -29.93 12.63
N CYS A 359 -12.95 -28.60 12.60
CA CYS A 359 -13.30 -27.83 11.40
C CYS A 359 -12.38 -28.17 10.21
N ILE A 360 -11.07 -28.28 10.47
CA ILE A 360 -10.07 -28.58 9.44
C ILE A 360 -10.25 -30.02 8.92
N ASP A 361 -10.40 -30.99 9.83
CA ASP A 361 -10.52 -32.42 9.49
C ASP A 361 -11.76 -32.72 8.64
N ASN A 362 -12.83 -31.94 8.83
CA ASN A 362 -14.08 -32.08 8.07
C ASN A 362 -14.17 -31.13 6.87
N GLN A 363 -13.10 -30.36 6.58
CA GLN A 363 -13.04 -29.37 5.48
C GLN A 363 -14.25 -28.40 5.47
N LEU A 364 -14.74 -28.01 6.65
CA LEU A 364 -15.94 -27.18 6.76
C LEU A 364 -15.67 -25.72 6.36
N PRO A 365 -14.69 -25.01 6.92
CA PRO A 365 -14.52 -23.58 6.68
C PRO A 365 -13.70 -23.23 5.44
N LYS A 366 -13.86 -21.99 4.97
CA LYS A 366 -12.90 -21.35 4.07
C LYS A 366 -11.63 -20.98 4.84
N ILE A 367 -10.47 -21.10 4.19
CA ILE A 367 -9.17 -20.84 4.82
C ILE A 367 -9.06 -19.42 5.40
N GLU A 368 -9.73 -18.43 4.80
CA GLU A 368 -9.74 -17.04 5.27
C GLU A 368 -10.31 -16.88 6.68
N ALA A 369 -11.16 -17.81 7.14
CA ALA A 369 -11.74 -17.76 8.48
C ALA A 369 -10.69 -17.89 9.58
N PHE A 370 -9.52 -18.48 9.29
CA PHE A 370 -8.42 -18.70 10.23
C PHE A 370 -7.48 -17.50 10.39
N LYS A 371 -7.70 -16.38 9.68
CA LYS A 371 -6.85 -15.18 9.78
C LYS A 371 -6.65 -14.70 11.21
N GLY A 372 -7.63 -14.89 12.10
CA GLY A 372 -7.53 -14.56 13.51
C GLY A 372 -6.37 -15.23 14.27
N LEU A 373 -5.80 -16.33 13.76
CA LEU A 373 -4.65 -17.02 14.37
C LEU A 373 -3.41 -16.13 14.47
N MET A 374 -3.29 -15.12 13.62
CA MET A 374 -2.17 -14.16 13.64
C MET A 374 -2.00 -13.48 15.01
N PHE A 375 -3.10 -13.36 15.78
CA PHE A 375 -3.12 -12.71 17.10
C PHE A 375 -3.12 -13.70 18.28
N LYS A 376 -2.95 -15.02 18.03
CA LYS A 376 -3.16 -16.07 19.06
C LYS A 376 -1.91 -16.74 19.59
N TYR A 377 -0.73 -16.26 19.22
CA TYR A 377 0.52 -16.87 19.67
C TYR A 377 0.67 -16.89 21.20
N GLU A 378 0.41 -15.77 21.86
CA GLU A 378 0.52 -15.67 23.33
C GLU A 378 -0.48 -16.59 24.05
N ASP A 379 -1.69 -16.73 23.52
CA ASP A 379 -2.68 -17.66 24.06
C ASP A 379 -2.25 -19.11 23.86
N ALA A 380 -1.76 -19.45 22.66
CA ALA A 380 -1.24 -20.77 22.34
C ALA A 380 -0.10 -21.16 23.30
N LYS A 381 0.85 -20.25 23.51
CA LYS A 381 2.01 -20.42 24.40
C LYS A 381 1.57 -20.67 25.84
N ARG A 382 0.63 -19.88 26.38
CA ARG A 382 0.08 -20.09 27.74
C ARG A 382 -0.62 -21.43 27.89
N SER A 383 -1.25 -21.91 26.82
CA SER A 383 -1.96 -23.19 26.77
C SER A 383 -1.08 -24.38 26.39
N ASN A 384 0.24 -24.20 26.22
CA ASN A 384 1.17 -25.21 25.69
C ASN A 384 0.73 -25.81 24.34
N ILE A 385 0.12 -24.98 23.49
CA ILE A 385 -0.28 -25.31 22.13
C ILE A 385 0.80 -24.87 21.18
N ASN A 386 1.20 -25.77 20.29
CA ASN A 386 2.12 -25.45 19.22
C ASN A 386 1.38 -24.86 18.03
N ILE A 387 1.62 -23.58 17.76
CA ILE A 387 0.96 -22.90 16.63
C ILE A 387 1.40 -23.47 15.28
N SER A 388 2.62 -24.03 15.18
CA SER A 388 3.14 -24.64 13.95
C SER A 388 2.30 -25.84 13.52
N ASP A 389 1.84 -26.66 14.47
CA ASP A 389 1.00 -27.83 14.18
C ASP A 389 -0.35 -27.41 13.57
N ILE A 390 -0.92 -26.30 14.06
CA ILE A 390 -2.18 -25.76 13.54
C ILE A 390 -1.97 -25.26 12.10
N LEU A 391 -0.94 -24.44 11.88
CA LEU A 391 -0.64 -23.91 10.55
C LEU A 391 -0.29 -25.01 9.55
N GLU A 392 0.42 -26.05 9.98
CA GLU A 392 0.69 -27.22 9.15
C GLU A 392 -0.61 -27.95 8.78
N LYS A 393 -1.51 -28.13 9.74
CA LYS A 393 -2.81 -28.76 9.49
C LYS A 393 -3.66 -27.96 8.51
N LEU A 394 -3.58 -26.63 8.54
CA LEU A 394 -4.25 -25.76 7.57
C LEU A 394 -3.78 -25.95 6.12
N LEU A 395 -2.59 -26.50 5.89
CA LEU A 395 -2.10 -26.80 4.54
C LEU A 395 -2.95 -27.85 3.81
N THR A 396 -3.81 -28.57 4.52
CA THR A 396 -4.77 -29.52 3.93
C THR A 396 -5.99 -28.86 3.29
N LEU A 397 -6.23 -27.57 3.57
CA LEU A 397 -7.37 -26.83 3.05
C LEU A 397 -7.07 -26.17 1.70
N GLN A 398 -8.10 -26.02 0.87
CA GLN A 398 -8.00 -25.29 -0.38
C GLN A 398 -7.66 -23.80 -0.13
N GLY A 399 -6.68 -23.26 -0.86
CA GLY A 399 -6.24 -21.87 -0.73
C GLY A 399 -5.20 -21.62 0.37
N ALA A 400 -4.67 -22.68 1.01
CA ALA A 400 -3.65 -22.56 2.05
C ALA A 400 -2.35 -21.89 1.58
N ASP A 401 -2.02 -22.03 0.30
CA ASP A 401 -0.90 -21.39 -0.40
C ASP A 401 -0.95 -19.86 -0.38
N ARG A 402 -2.10 -19.27 -0.03
CA ARG A 402 -2.27 -17.81 0.08
C ARG A 402 -2.30 -17.34 1.53
N VAL A 403 -3.13 -17.99 2.36
CA VAL A 403 -3.39 -17.49 3.73
C VAL A 403 -2.34 -17.95 4.73
N VAL A 404 -1.82 -19.18 4.62
CA VAL A 404 -0.84 -19.69 5.59
C VAL A 404 0.51 -18.97 5.49
N PRO A 405 1.02 -18.61 4.29
CA PRO A 405 2.16 -17.71 4.16
C PRO A 405 2.00 -16.37 4.90
N ASP A 406 0.86 -15.70 4.75
CA ASP A 406 0.59 -14.43 5.43
C ASP A 406 0.57 -14.61 6.96
N LEU A 407 -0.07 -15.68 7.46
CA LEU A 407 -0.06 -16.03 8.88
C LEU A 407 1.37 -16.29 9.38
N PHE A 408 2.16 -17.05 8.64
CA PHE A 408 3.55 -17.37 8.98
C PHE A 408 4.41 -16.11 9.08
N ILE A 409 4.34 -15.24 8.06
CA ILE A 409 5.12 -14.00 8.00
C ILE A 409 4.74 -13.09 9.17
N TYR A 410 3.43 -12.88 9.40
CA TYR A 410 2.98 -12.06 10.52
C TYR A 410 3.48 -12.60 11.86
N LEU A 411 3.28 -13.90 12.12
CA LEU A 411 3.70 -14.53 13.37
C LEU A 411 5.22 -14.45 13.58
N ALA A 412 6.02 -14.62 12.52
CA ALA A 412 7.47 -14.47 12.57
C ALA A 412 7.92 -13.03 12.91
N GLN A 413 7.23 -12.03 12.36
CA GLN A 413 7.53 -10.61 12.58
C GLN A 413 7.15 -10.15 13.98
N THR A 414 5.99 -10.59 14.49
CA THR A 414 5.49 -10.15 15.80
C THR A 414 6.04 -10.97 16.96
N ASN A 415 6.52 -12.19 16.71
CA ASN A 415 7.02 -13.11 17.75
C ASN A 415 8.39 -13.68 17.37
N PRO A 416 9.49 -12.92 17.54
CA PRO A 416 10.82 -13.32 17.09
C PRO A 416 11.33 -14.66 17.65
N GLU A 417 10.84 -15.13 18.79
CA GLU A 417 11.21 -16.44 19.33
C GLU A 417 10.77 -17.61 18.43
N LEU A 418 9.71 -17.44 17.62
CA LEU A 418 9.27 -18.46 16.67
C LEU A 418 10.31 -18.71 15.59
N THR A 419 11.11 -17.71 15.22
CA THR A 419 12.10 -17.86 14.15
C THR A 419 13.28 -18.76 14.56
N LEU A 420 13.37 -19.12 15.85
CA LEU A 420 14.34 -20.07 16.40
C LEU A 420 13.75 -21.46 16.62
N ASN A 421 12.43 -21.62 16.48
CA ASN A 421 11.74 -22.89 16.68
C ASN A 421 11.93 -23.80 15.44
N SER A 422 12.41 -25.03 15.66
CA SER A 422 12.74 -25.97 14.58
C SER A 422 11.52 -26.37 13.74
N GLU A 423 10.37 -26.57 14.37
CA GLU A 423 9.15 -26.97 13.67
C GLU A 423 8.58 -25.81 12.84
N PHE A 424 8.67 -24.58 13.36
CA PHE A 424 8.31 -23.38 12.61
C PHE A 424 9.25 -23.16 11.40
N ILE A 425 10.55 -23.37 11.56
CA ILE A 425 11.52 -23.35 10.45
C ILE A 425 11.14 -24.40 9.38
N ILE A 426 10.84 -25.63 9.80
CA ILE A 426 10.42 -26.73 8.91
C ILE A 426 9.11 -26.37 8.18
N LEU A 427 8.13 -25.81 8.89
CA LEU A 427 6.88 -25.36 8.30
C LEU A 427 7.12 -24.34 7.19
N GLY A 428 7.96 -23.34 7.41
CA GLY A 428 8.22 -22.36 6.37
C GLY A 428 8.99 -22.93 5.16
N ARG A 429 9.78 -23.99 5.33
CA ARG A 429 10.32 -24.76 4.18
C ARG A 429 9.21 -25.46 3.39
N LYS A 430 8.22 -26.06 4.07
CA LYS A 430 7.02 -26.62 3.43
C LYS A 430 6.25 -25.53 2.67
N LEU A 431 6.15 -24.32 3.22
CA LEU A 431 5.51 -23.18 2.55
C LEU A 431 6.28 -22.74 1.30
N ILE A 432 7.60 -22.66 1.35
CA ILE A 432 8.42 -22.37 0.15
C ILE A 432 8.15 -23.41 -0.94
N GLN A 433 8.11 -24.70 -0.58
CA GLN A 433 7.80 -25.77 -1.54
C GLN A 433 6.37 -25.67 -2.10
N LEU A 434 5.39 -25.35 -1.26
CA LEU A 434 4.00 -25.17 -1.68
C LEU A 434 3.83 -23.99 -2.64
N ILE A 435 4.44 -22.85 -2.30
CA ILE A 435 4.43 -21.63 -3.13
C ILE A 435 5.09 -21.91 -4.48
N TYR A 436 6.20 -22.65 -4.46
CA TYR A 436 6.90 -23.07 -5.66
C TYR A 436 6.03 -23.95 -6.57
N ILE A 437 5.39 -25.01 -6.04
CA ILE A 437 4.50 -25.91 -6.80
C ILE A 437 3.29 -25.15 -7.36
N HIS A 438 2.73 -24.22 -6.57
CA HIS A 438 1.60 -23.41 -7.03
C HIS A 438 1.96 -22.57 -8.26
N TYR A 439 3.15 -21.95 -8.23
CA TYR A 439 3.63 -21.10 -9.30
C TYR A 439 3.96 -21.91 -10.56
N GLU A 440 4.60 -23.08 -10.41
CA GLU A 440 4.86 -24.03 -11.52
C GLU A 440 3.58 -24.37 -12.31
N ASN A 441 2.44 -24.50 -11.62
CA ASN A 441 1.17 -24.89 -12.22
C ASN A 441 0.37 -23.73 -12.83
N ARG A 442 0.76 -22.47 -12.64
CA ARG A 442 0.00 -21.29 -13.10
C ARG A 442 0.82 -20.43 -14.06
N MET A 443 0.67 -20.71 -15.35
CA MET A 443 1.28 -19.96 -16.46
C MET A 443 0.63 -18.58 -16.75
N GLU A 444 -0.22 -18.02 -15.87
CA GLU A 444 -1.02 -16.83 -16.18
C GLU A 444 -0.96 -15.73 -15.09
N TYR A 445 -0.55 -14.53 -15.56
CA TYR A 445 -0.66 -13.16 -15.00
C TYR A 445 0.57 -12.52 -14.31
N GLU A 446 1.02 -11.38 -14.89
CA GLU A 446 2.09 -10.46 -14.42
C GLU A 446 1.82 -9.84 -13.02
N ASP A 447 0.55 -9.71 -12.58
CA ASP A 447 0.21 -9.08 -11.30
C ASP A 447 0.57 -9.94 -10.06
N GLN A 448 0.87 -11.25 -10.22
CA GLN A 448 1.20 -12.15 -9.09
C GLN A 448 2.70 -12.31 -8.81
N GLU A 449 3.57 -11.90 -9.73
CA GLU A 449 5.02 -12.03 -9.60
C GLU A 449 5.55 -11.25 -8.39
N SER A 450 5.03 -10.03 -8.18
CA SER A 450 5.40 -9.19 -7.03
C SER A 450 5.02 -9.82 -5.68
N GLN A 451 3.86 -10.47 -5.60
CA GLN A 451 3.40 -11.14 -4.37
C GLN A 451 4.22 -12.41 -4.11
N PHE A 452 4.49 -13.21 -5.14
CA PHE A 452 5.34 -14.40 -5.03
C PHE A 452 6.73 -14.05 -4.48
N HIS A 453 7.39 -13.05 -5.07
CA HIS A 453 8.70 -12.62 -4.62
C HIS A 453 8.68 -12.12 -3.18
N TYR A 454 7.65 -11.36 -2.80
CA TYR A 454 7.49 -10.91 -1.42
C TYR A 454 7.40 -12.09 -0.44
N LEU A 455 6.51 -13.06 -0.70
CA LEU A 455 6.32 -14.22 0.17
C LEU A 455 7.59 -15.05 0.30
N LEU A 456 8.23 -15.37 -0.83
CA LEU A 456 9.47 -16.15 -0.86
C LEU A 456 10.58 -15.46 -0.05
N LYS A 457 10.74 -14.14 -0.23
CA LYS A 457 11.75 -13.34 0.49
C LYS A 457 11.52 -13.38 2.00
N GLU A 458 10.30 -13.12 2.45
CA GLU A 458 9.99 -13.02 3.88
C GLU A 458 10.06 -14.37 4.58
N ILE A 459 9.55 -15.44 3.97
CA ILE A 459 9.62 -16.80 4.54
C ILE A 459 11.08 -17.28 4.58
N SER A 460 11.86 -17.01 3.54
CA SER A 460 13.27 -17.43 3.45
C SER A 460 14.15 -16.87 4.57
N LYS A 461 13.85 -15.67 5.08
CA LYS A 461 14.57 -15.08 6.22
C LYS A 461 14.54 -15.96 7.47
N VAL A 462 13.48 -16.74 7.63
CA VAL A 462 13.28 -17.63 8.78
C VAL A 462 13.72 -19.06 8.43
N SER A 463 13.22 -19.57 7.31
CA SER A 463 13.21 -21.00 7.01
C SER A 463 14.52 -21.54 6.43
N LEU A 464 15.39 -20.66 5.94
CA LEU A 464 16.70 -21.01 5.38
C LEU A 464 17.82 -20.83 6.40
N SER A 465 17.56 -21.29 7.62
CA SER A 465 18.55 -21.34 8.70
C SER A 465 18.72 -22.78 9.19
N GLY A 466 19.89 -23.08 9.78
CA GLY A 466 20.21 -24.40 10.33
C GLY A 466 20.82 -25.40 9.34
N LYS A 467 21.26 -26.55 9.86
CA LYS A 467 22.05 -27.56 9.12
C LYS A 467 21.29 -28.23 7.98
N ASP A 468 19.98 -28.45 8.17
CA ASP A 468 19.16 -29.16 7.17
C ASP A 468 18.67 -28.27 6.03
N ALA A 469 18.95 -26.96 6.10
CA ALA A 469 18.52 -26.02 5.06
C ALA A 469 19.31 -26.19 3.75
N GLU A 470 20.55 -26.66 3.83
CA GLU A 470 21.39 -26.92 2.66
C GLU A 470 20.79 -28.03 1.78
N LEU A 471 20.40 -29.16 2.38
CA LEU A 471 19.73 -30.27 1.67
C LEU A 471 18.39 -29.85 1.08
N PHE A 472 17.63 -29.00 1.79
CA PHE A 472 16.37 -28.48 1.29
C PHE A 472 16.56 -27.58 0.06
N ILE A 473 17.55 -26.68 0.11
CA ILE A 473 17.89 -25.82 -1.04
C ILE A 473 18.41 -26.66 -2.20
N GLU A 474 19.21 -27.70 -1.93
CA GLU A 474 19.68 -28.63 -2.94
C GLU A 474 18.51 -29.29 -3.70
N ASP A 475 17.55 -29.86 -2.98
CA ASP A 475 16.34 -30.50 -3.54
C ASP A 475 15.45 -29.50 -4.31
N LEU A 476 15.36 -28.26 -3.84
CA LEU A 476 14.60 -27.21 -4.53
C LEU A 476 15.30 -26.73 -5.81
N CYS A 477 16.63 -26.62 -5.80
CA CYS A 477 17.43 -26.36 -7.01
C CYS A 477 17.28 -27.49 -8.04
N ASP A 478 17.31 -28.75 -7.61
CA ASP A 478 17.11 -29.90 -8.49
C ASP A 478 15.71 -29.89 -9.14
N ARG A 479 14.67 -29.52 -8.37
CA ARG A 479 13.32 -29.32 -8.92
C ARG A 479 13.26 -28.18 -9.93
N PHE A 480 13.94 -27.05 -9.67
CA PHE A 480 14.02 -25.93 -10.62
C PHE A 480 14.62 -26.34 -11.95
N ILE A 481 15.78 -26.99 -11.90
CA ILE A 481 16.51 -27.41 -13.08
C ILE A 481 15.72 -28.47 -13.86
N SER A 482 15.17 -29.48 -13.17
CA SER A 482 14.43 -30.57 -13.82
C SER A 482 13.10 -30.13 -14.44
N SER A 483 12.45 -29.11 -13.88
CA SER A 483 11.17 -28.58 -14.37
C SER A 483 11.35 -27.56 -15.51
N LYS A 484 12.60 -27.16 -15.83
CA LYS A 484 12.95 -26.18 -16.88
C LYS A 484 12.16 -24.87 -16.76
N LEU A 485 12.07 -24.35 -15.54
CA LEU A 485 11.37 -23.10 -15.26
C LEU A 485 12.18 -21.89 -15.70
N ASP A 486 11.47 -20.83 -16.08
CA ASP A 486 12.06 -19.57 -16.53
C ASP A 486 12.81 -18.88 -15.37
N ILE A 487 14.08 -18.52 -15.60
CA ILE A 487 14.93 -17.83 -14.62
C ILE A 487 14.29 -16.53 -14.12
N SER A 488 13.58 -15.81 -14.98
CA SER A 488 12.96 -14.53 -14.63
C SER A 488 11.99 -14.66 -13.45
N GLN A 489 11.21 -15.74 -13.46
CA GLN A 489 10.17 -15.99 -12.47
C GLN A 489 10.73 -16.39 -11.09
N PHE A 490 11.94 -16.97 -11.07
CA PHE A 490 12.57 -17.48 -9.86
C PHE A 490 13.88 -16.77 -9.52
N ASP A 491 14.13 -15.61 -10.11
CA ASP A 491 15.38 -14.86 -9.94
C ASP A 491 15.68 -14.56 -8.46
N LEU A 492 14.66 -14.22 -7.68
CA LEU A 492 14.83 -14.02 -6.24
C LEU A 492 15.25 -15.31 -5.51
N PHE A 493 14.68 -16.46 -5.87
CA PHE A 493 15.10 -17.76 -5.32
C PHE A 493 16.58 -18.02 -5.65
N ILE A 494 16.96 -17.81 -6.92
CA ILE A 494 18.32 -17.98 -7.40
C ILE A 494 19.30 -17.08 -6.63
N GLN A 495 18.93 -15.82 -6.41
CA GLN A 495 19.72 -14.88 -5.61
C GLN A 495 19.84 -15.32 -4.14
N ILE A 496 18.76 -15.85 -3.54
CA ILE A 496 18.77 -16.39 -2.18
C ILE A 496 19.71 -17.60 -2.09
N ALA A 497 19.62 -18.54 -3.03
CA ALA A 497 20.48 -19.71 -3.10
C ALA A 497 21.96 -19.30 -3.28
N ALA A 498 22.26 -18.38 -4.19
CA ALA A 498 23.61 -17.87 -4.39
C ALA A 498 24.17 -17.20 -3.13
N LYS A 499 23.40 -16.32 -2.48
CA LYS A 499 23.83 -15.56 -1.31
C LYS A 499 24.05 -16.41 -0.06
N HIS A 500 23.16 -17.36 0.20
CA HIS A 500 23.14 -18.11 1.46
C HIS A 500 23.73 -19.52 1.34
N TYR A 501 23.70 -20.12 0.14
CA TYR A 501 24.18 -21.48 -0.15
C TYR A 501 25.08 -21.51 -1.39
N PRO A 502 26.18 -20.74 -1.41
CA PRO A 502 26.98 -20.54 -2.62
C PRO A 502 27.56 -21.84 -3.19
N ASN A 503 27.91 -22.82 -2.34
CA ASN A 503 28.41 -24.12 -2.81
C ASN A 503 27.31 -24.90 -3.55
N VAL A 504 26.10 -24.96 -3.00
CA VAL A 504 24.95 -25.62 -3.65
C VAL A 504 24.61 -24.92 -4.96
N PHE A 505 24.57 -23.59 -4.96
CA PHE A 505 24.33 -22.82 -6.17
C PHE A 505 25.37 -23.13 -7.25
N ILE A 506 26.66 -23.11 -6.92
CA ILE A 506 27.73 -23.40 -7.88
C ILE A 506 27.61 -24.82 -8.42
N GLU A 507 27.42 -25.81 -7.56
CA GLU A 507 27.33 -27.21 -7.98
C GLU A 507 26.10 -27.50 -8.83
N LYS A 508 24.96 -26.83 -8.58
CA LYS A 508 23.71 -27.05 -9.31
C LYS A 508 23.58 -26.20 -10.57
N PHE A 509 23.84 -24.90 -10.48
CA PHE A 509 23.62 -23.97 -11.60
C PHE A 509 24.84 -23.86 -12.52
N LEU A 510 26.07 -23.83 -12.00
CA LEU A 510 27.26 -23.64 -12.86
C LEU A 510 27.77 -24.94 -13.50
N ASN A 511 27.35 -26.11 -13.01
CA ASN A 511 27.55 -27.41 -13.68
C ASN A 511 26.30 -27.86 -14.45
N ALA A 512 25.28 -27.00 -14.62
CA ALA A 512 24.06 -27.37 -15.31
C ALA A 512 24.26 -27.65 -16.81
N GLU A 513 23.21 -28.15 -17.47
CA GLU A 513 23.19 -28.31 -18.92
C GLU A 513 23.39 -26.97 -19.64
N LYS A 514 23.90 -27.04 -20.88
CA LYS A 514 24.31 -25.86 -21.66
C LYS A 514 23.17 -24.87 -21.84
N GLU A 515 21.95 -25.37 -22.00
CA GLU A 515 20.72 -24.60 -22.18
C GLU A 515 20.48 -23.64 -21.00
N LEU A 516 20.63 -24.12 -19.75
CA LEU A 516 20.43 -23.27 -18.57
C LEU A 516 21.55 -22.22 -18.44
N ILE A 517 22.78 -22.58 -18.77
CA ILE A 517 23.90 -21.63 -18.79
C ILE A 517 23.67 -20.52 -19.81
N GLU A 518 23.18 -20.86 -21.00
CA GLU A 518 22.83 -19.88 -22.04
C GLU A 518 21.66 -18.98 -21.61
N GLU A 519 20.66 -19.53 -20.92
CA GLU A 519 19.55 -18.76 -20.35
C GLU A 519 20.04 -17.80 -19.27
N MET A 520 20.90 -18.25 -18.34
CA MET A 520 21.52 -17.41 -17.31
C MET A 520 22.37 -16.31 -17.93
N GLN A 521 23.17 -16.64 -18.95
CA GLN A 521 23.96 -15.66 -19.71
C GLN A 521 23.04 -14.60 -20.31
N HIS A 522 21.98 -15.01 -21.00
CA HIS A 522 21.04 -14.08 -21.60
C HIS A 522 20.39 -13.21 -20.54
N TYR A 523 19.79 -13.80 -19.52
CA TYR A 523 19.02 -13.11 -18.49
C TYR A 523 19.84 -12.08 -17.70
N TYR A 524 21.05 -12.45 -17.26
CA TYR A 524 21.89 -11.59 -16.41
C TYR A 524 22.89 -10.69 -17.16
N SER A 525 22.90 -10.72 -18.50
CA SER A 525 23.77 -9.86 -19.32
C SER A 525 23.16 -8.48 -19.64
N TYR A 526 21.87 -8.28 -19.41
CA TYR A 526 21.18 -7.03 -19.78
C TYR A 526 21.30 -5.92 -18.73
N ASP A 527 21.89 -4.78 -19.13
CA ASP A 527 22.03 -3.56 -18.31
C ASP A 527 20.69 -2.90 -17.89
N PHE A 528 19.55 -3.34 -18.43
CA PHE A 528 18.24 -2.71 -18.25
C PHE A 528 17.41 -3.26 -17.08
N LYS A 529 17.89 -4.27 -16.34
CA LYS A 529 17.08 -4.91 -15.29
C LYS A 529 17.48 -4.50 -13.87
N PHE A 530 16.47 -4.47 -12.99
CA PHE A 530 16.58 -4.08 -11.58
C PHE A 530 17.18 -5.17 -10.67
N SER A 531 17.46 -6.38 -11.17
CA SER A 531 17.93 -7.50 -10.36
C SER A 531 19.45 -7.67 -10.41
N LYS A 532 20.02 -8.14 -9.29
CA LYS A 532 21.47 -8.36 -9.17
C LYS A 532 21.83 -9.72 -9.75
N ASN A 533 22.93 -9.77 -10.51
CA ASN A 533 23.52 -11.03 -10.95
C ASN A 533 23.85 -11.92 -9.72
N PRO A 534 23.41 -13.19 -9.67
CA PRO A 534 23.59 -14.05 -8.50
C PRO A 534 25.07 -14.29 -8.15
N LEU A 535 25.98 -14.31 -9.14
CA LEU A 535 27.41 -14.46 -8.87
C LEU A 535 28.00 -13.25 -8.13
N SER A 536 27.40 -12.06 -8.24
CA SER A 536 27.83 -10.88 -7.45
C SER A 536 27.51 -10.99 -5.96
N LEU A 537 26.71 -11.99 -5.56
CA LEU A 537 26.33 -12.27 -4.17
C LEU A 537 27.23 -13.33 -3.52
N ILE A 538 28.17 -13.91 -4.26
CA ILE A 538 29.09 -14.96 -3.82
C ILE A 538 30.49 -14.36 -3.66
N ASP A 539 31.25 -14.85 -2.68
CA ASP A 539 32.65 -14.49 -2.52
C ASP A 539 33.48 -14.92 -3.76
N ASP A 540 34.18 -13.94 -4.36
CA ASP A 540 35.07 -14.13 -5.51
C ASP A 540 36.06 -15.28 -5.29
N GLU A 541 36.61 -15.45 -4.07
CA GLU A 541 37.56 -16.53 -3.79
C GLU A 541 36.95 -17.93 -3.96
N LEU A 542 35.67 -18.06 -3.63
CA LEU A 542 34.94 -19.32 -3.72
C LEU A 542 34.66 -19.68 -5.19
N ILE A 543 34.26 -18.68 -5.99
CA ILE A 543 34.11 -18.82 -7.45
C ILE A 543 35.46 -19.19 -8.09
N LEU A 544 36.54 -18.49 -7.73
CA LEU A 544 37.88 -18.74 -8.29
C LEU A 544 38.42 -20.13 -7.90
N ARG A 545 38.11 -20.61 -6.70
CA ARG A 545 38.46 -21.97 -6.26
C ARG A 545 37.74 -23.03 -7.10
N TRP A 546 36.46 -22.82 -7.41
CA TRP A 546 35.71 -23.69 -8.32
C TRP A 546 36.32 -23.65 -9.74
N CYS A 547 36.67 -22.47 -10.25
CA CYS A 547 37.31 -22.30 -11.55
C CYS A 547 38.63 -23.07 -11.67
N LYS A 548 39.46 -23.08 -10.60
CA LYS A 548 40.76 -23.76 -10.58
C LYS A 548 40.70 -25.28 -10.80
N GLN A 549 39.55 -25.91 -10.59
CA GLN A 549 39.39 -27.36 -10.81
C GLN A 549 39.34 -27.73 -12.30
N ASP A 550 38.87 -26.82 -13.15
CA ASP A 550 38.99 -26.90 -14.62
C ASP A 550 39.07 -25.48 -15.19
N ILE A 551 40.30 -24.96 -15.25
CA ILE A 551 40.58 -23.56 -15.62
C ILE A 551 40.00 -23.22 -16.99
N ASN A 552 40.02 -24.14 -17.96
CA ASN A 552 39.66 -23.81 -19.34
C ASN A 552 38.14 -23.76 -19.54
N LEU A 553 37.39 -24.64 -18.89
CA LEU A 553 35.93 -24.69 -19.02
C LEU A 553 35.25 -23.70 -18.05
N ARG A 554 35.63 -23.75 -16.77
CA ARG A 554 34.89 -23.06 -15.71
C ARG A 554 35.08 -21.55 -15.73
N THR A 555 36.28 -21.06 -16.09
CA THR A 555 36.48 -19.60 -16.25
C THR A 555 35.62 -19.03 -17.36
N LYS A 556 35.39 -19.79 -18.46
CA LYS A 556 34.49 -19.38 -19.55
C LYS A 556 33.04 -19.34 -19.11
N ILE A 557 32.57 -20.35 -18.37
CA ILE A 557 31.20 -20.37 -17.82
C ILE A 557 30.98 -19.13 -16.94
N VAL A 558 31.86 -18.88 -15.97
CA VAL A 558 31.73 -17.72 -15.08
C VAL A 558 31.77 -16.41 -15.88
N ALA A 559 32.75 -16.25 -16.78
CA ALA A 559 32.87 -15.05 -17.61
C ALA A 559 31.60 -14.79 -18.45
N SER A 560 30.96 -15.85 -18.95
CA SER A 560 29.73 -15.77 -19.74
C SER A 560 28.51 -15.31 -18.96
N ILE A 561 28.49 -15.45 -17.62
CA ILE A 561 27.33 -15.08 -16.80
C ILE A 561 27.53 -13.71 -16.11
N ILE A 562 28.73 -13.40 -15.60
CA ILE A 562 28.94 -12.17 -14.79
C ILE A 562 28.78 -10.88 -15.59
N SER A 563 28.50 -9.76 -14.91
CA SER A 563 28.76 -8.43 -15.47
C SER A 563 30.26 -8.11 -15.33
N PRO A 564 31.00 -7.84 -16.43
CA PRO A 564 32.43 -7.61 -16.35
C PRO A 564 32.81 -6.24 -15.81
N PHE A 565 31.89 -5.28 -15.77
CA PHE A 565 32.14 -3.93 -15.29
C PHE A 565 30.99 -3.43 -14.41
N GLU A 566 31.31 -2.43 -13.58
CA GLU A 566 30.39 -1.74 -12.69
C GLU A 566 30.66 -0.24 -12.73
N LYS A 567 29.71 0.55 -12.18
CA LYS A 567 29.96 1.98 -11.99
C LYS A 567 31.04 2.18 -10.93
N ASP A 568 31.90 3.17 -11.16
CA ASP A 568 32.90 3.58 -10.19
C ASP A 568 32.26 4.09 -8.89
N GLN A 569 33.05 4.22 -7.82
CA GLN A 569 32.57 4.62 -6.50
C GLN A 569 31.88 6.00 -6.47
N ASN A 570 32.14 6.85 -7.47
CA ASN A 570 31.55 8.17 -7.60
C ASN A 570 30.31 8.19 -8.51
N GLY A 571 29.98 7.07 -9.16
CA GLY A 571 28.88 6.93 -10.11
C GLY A 571 29.08 7.69 -11.42
N LEU A 572 30.29 8.14 -11.73
CA LEU A 572 30.65 9.03 -12.84
C LEU A 572 31.45 8.34 -13.96
N GLY A 573 31.84 7.08 -13.77
CA GLY A 573 32.60 6.29 -14.73
C GLY A 573 32.38 4.79 -14.57
N LEU A 574 33.04 3.99 -15.41
CA LEU A 574 32.96 2.53 -15.41
C LEU A 574 34.32 1.92 -15.10
N SER A 575 34.32 0.83 -14.33
CA SER A 575 35.53 0.06 -14.00
C SER A 575 35.27 -1.45 -14.09
N TRP A 576 36.30 -2.22 -14.42
CA TRP A 576 36.24 -3.68 -14.36
C TRP A 576 35.98 -4.17 -12.94
N THR A 577 35.19 -5.23 -12.81
CA THR A 577 35.00 -5.89 -11.51
C THR A 577 36.28 -6.64 -11.10
N LYS A 578 36.47 -6.83 -9.79
CA LYS A 578 37.62 -7.60 -9.29
C LYS A 578 37.62 -9.05 -9.80
N LEU A 579 36.43 -9.66 -9.85
CA LEU A 579 36.25 -11.01 -10.38
C LEU A 579 36.61 -11.10 -11.86
N SER A 580 36.20 -10.12 -12.69
CA SER A 580 36.49 -10.18 -14.13
C SER A 580 37.99 -10.13 -14.43
N LEU A 581 38.73 -9.26 -13.73
CA LEU A 581 40.19 -9.19 -13.83
C LEU A 581 40.86 -10.47 -13.33
N SER A 582 40.35 -11.04 -12.23
CA SER A 582 40.86 -12.29 -11.68
C SER A 582 40.67 -13.47 -12.64
N LEU A 583 39.57 -13.51 -13.38
CA LEU A 583 39.32 -14.52 -14.41
C LEU A 583 40.25 -14.39 -15.63
N ILE A 584 40.56 -13.16 -16.05
CA ILE A 584 41.55 -12.89 -17.11
C ILE A 584 42.92 -13.43 -16.69
N ASN A 585 43.34 -13.13 -15.46
CA ASN A 585 44.64 -13.56 -14.93
C ASN A 585 44.72 -15.06 -14.63
N LEU A 586 43.59 -15.68 -14.27
CA LEU A 586 43.52 -17.11 -13.98
C LEU A 586 43.51 -17.98 -15.25
N SER A 587 43.00 -17.45 -16.37
CA SER A 587 42.84 -18.19 -17.62
C SER A 587 44.20 -18.48 -18.30
N ASN A 588 44.33 -19.68 -18.87
CA ASN A 588 45.45 -20.02 -19.76
C ASN A 588 45.33 -19.33 -21.14
N ASP A 589 44.14 -18.83 -21.48
CA ASP A 589 43.83 -18.09 -22.71
C ASP A 589 43.04 -16.81 -22.34
N PRO A 590 43.73 -15.75 -21.92
CA PRO A 590 43.10 -14.49 -21.53
C PRO A 590 42.30 -13.85 -22.67
N ILE A 591 42.69 -14.09 -23.93
CA ILE A 591 42.03 -13.51 -25.11
C ILE A 591 40.62 -14.07 -25.29
N ASN A 592 40.41 -15.35 -24.97
CA ASN A 592 39.08 -15.95 -25.03
C ASN A 592 38.12 -15.31 -24.02
N ILE A 593 38.59 -15.06 -22.80
CA ILE A 593 37.80 -14.37 -21.77
C ILE A 593 37.50 -12.93 -22.19
N LEU A 594 38.48 -12.23 -22.75
CA LEU A 594 38.28 -10.86 -23.25
C LEU A 594 37.27 -10.78 -24.40
N LYS A 595 37.21 -11.78 -25.28
CA LYS A 595 36.16 -11.88 -26.33
C LYS A 595 34.76 -12.05 -25.73
N ILE A 596 34.62 -12.89 -24.70
CA ILE A 596 33.33 -13.05 -23.98
C ILE A 596 32.89 -11.71 -23.37
N TYR A 597 33.83 -10.93 -22.82
CA TYR A 597 33.53 -9.61 -22.28
C TYR A 597 33.25 -8.57 -23.36
N GLU A 598 33.91 -8.64 -24.51
CA GLU A 598 33.67 -7.75 -25.66
C GLU A 598 32.19 -7.72 -26.06
N ASP A 599 31.56 -8.90 -26.14
CA ASP A 599 30.14 -9.05 -26.47
C ASP A 599 29.22 -8.33 -25.47
N LYS A 600 29.68 -8.13 -24.22
CA LYS A 600 28.94 -7.46 -23.14
C LYS A 600 29.25 -5.96 -23.02
N ILE A 601 30.39 -5.50 -23.54
CA ILE A 601 30.74 -4.08 -23.54
C ILE A 601 29.83 -3.31 -24.51
N GLY A 602 29.36 -3.91 -25.60
CA GLY A 602 28.35 -3.28 -26.48
C GLY A 602 26.95 -3.30 -25.85
N PRO A 603 26.22 -2.17 -25.79
CA PRO A 603 24.83 -2.19 -25.30
C PRO A 603 23.90 -2.86 -26.33
N MET A 604 23.09 -3.83 -25.90
CA MET A 604 22.07 -4.49 -26.76
C MET A 604 20.77 -3.67 -26.90
N ALA A 605 20.49 -2.81 -25.93
CA ALA A 605 19.40 -1.83 -25.94
C ALA A 605 19.92 -0.53 -25.32
N TRP A 606 19.33 0.62 -25.64
CA TRP A 606 19.72 1.91 -25.06
C TRP A 606 18.59 2.94 -25.12
N VAL A 607 18.67 3.94 -24.24
CA VAL A 607 17.82 5.14 -24.26
C VAL A 607 18.73 6.35 -24.44
N GLY A 608 18.38 7.24 -25.36
CA GLY A 608 19.19 8.40 -25.70
C GLY A 608 20.24 8.10 -26.78
N ARG A 609 21.38 8.80 -26.74
CA ARG A 609 22.43 8.68 -27.75
C ARG A 609 23.34 7.49 -27.46
N LEU A 610 23.42 6.56 -28.40
CA LEU A 610 24.31 5.40 -28.32
C LEU A 610 25.77 5.85 -28.33
N SER A 611 26.11 6.89 -29.09
CA SER A 611 27.48 7.42 -29.12
C SER A 611 27.99 7.80 -27.72
N THR A 612 27.16 8.42 -26.88
CA THR A 612 27.52 8.80 -25.51
C THR A 612 27.76 7.60 -24.61
N ILE A 613 26.96 6.54 -24.73
CA ILE A 613 27.14 5.29 -23.98
C ILE A 613 28.45 4.60 -24.39
N LEU A 614 28.73 4.56 -25.70
CA LEU A 614 29.96 3.97 -26.21
C LEU A 614 31.21 4.76 -25.76
N GLU A 615 31.14 6.09 -25.70
CA GLU A 615 32.21 6.94 -25.18
C GLU A 615 32.50 6.67 -23.69
N GLU A 616 31.46 6.49 -22.88
CA GLU A 616 31.63 6.15 -21.46
C GLU A 616 32.33 4.80 -21.29
N ARG A 617 31.95 3.79 -22.09
CA ARG A 617 32.53 2.44 -22.05
C ARG A 617 33.94 2.34 -22.62
N LEU A 618 34.37 3.31 -23.43
CA LEU A 618 35.73 3.35 -23.99
C LEU A 618 36.81 3.32 -22.90
N LYS A 619 36.53 3.93 -21.74
CA LYS A 619 37.44 3.97 -20.58
C LYS A 619 37.82 2.59 -20.04
N LEU A 620 36.98 1.56 -20.26
CA LEU A 620 37.28 0.19 -19.85
C LEU A 620 38.54 -0.36 -20.56
N PHE A 621 38.81 0.08 -21.79
CA PHE A 621 40.02 -0.36 -22.49
C PHE A 621 41.28 0.32 -21.94
N GLU A 622 41.16 1.55 -21.41
CA GLU A 622 42.30 2.29 -20.85
C GLU A 622 43.00 1.53 -19.72
N SER A 623 42.23 1.00 -18.77
CA SER A 623 42.79 0.25 -17.64
C SER A 623 43.48 -1.06 -18.06
N LEU A 624 43.09 -1.68 -19.18
CA LEU A 624 43.73 -2.90 -19.66
C LEU A 624 44.99 -2.63 -20.49
N LYS A 625 45.13 -1.43 -21.08
CA LYS A 625 46.36 -1.03 -21.79
C LYS A 625 47.57 -0.96 -20.86
N GLU A 626 47.34 -0.62 -19.61
CA GLU A 626 48.35 -0.47 -18.56
C GLU A 626 48.66 -1.79 -17.82
N CYS A 627 48.04 -2.90 -18.22
CA CYS A 627 48.29 -4.21 -17.62
C CYS A 627 49.66 -4.78 -18.02
N ASP A 628 50.36 -5.40 -17.06
CA ASP A 628 51.68 -6.04 -17.26
C ASP A 628 51.64 -7.22 -18.26
N ASN A 629 50.47 -7.78 -18.53
CA ASN A 629 50.32 -8.86 -19.51
C ASN A 629 50.29 -8.29 -20.93
N ASP A 630 51.39 -8.47 -21.66
CA ASP A 630 51.58 -7.98 -23.04
C ASP A 630 50.45 -8.39 -24.00
N ILE A 631 49.90 -9.59 -23.82
CA ILE A 631 48.82 -10.12 -24.66
C ILE A 631 47.52 -9.34 -24.41
N VAL A 632 47.20 -9.06 -23.14
CA VAL A 632 46.02 -8.29 -22.73
C VAL A 632 46.17 -6.81 -23.13
N SER A 633 47.34 -6.22 -22.90
CA SER A 633 47.63 -4.83 -23.29
C SER A 633 47.52 -4.64 -24.81
N SER A 634 48.04 -5.59 -25.59
CA SER A 634 47.94 -5.56 -27.05
C SER A 634 46.51 -5.68 -27.55
N TRP A 635 45.70 -6.56 -26.95
CA TRP A 635 44.28 -6.68 -27.27
C TRP A 635 43.52 -5.38 -26.96
N ALA A 636 43.76 -4.77 -25.80
CA ALA A 636 43.09 -3.54 -25.39
C ALA A 636 43.37 -2.37 -26.36
N LYS A 637 44.62 -2.20 -26.81
CA LYS A 637 45.00 -1.18 -27.81
C LYS A 637 44.30 -1.38 -29.16
N ALA A 638 44.23 -2.63 -29.62
CA ALA A 638 43.54 -2.97 -30.86
C ALA A 638 42.04 -2.69 -30.75
N GLN A 639 41.44 -3.12 -29.64
CA GLN A 639 39.99 -3.01 -29.44
C GLN A 639 39.53 -1.56 -29.23
N GLU A 640 40.32 -0.74 -28.53
CA GLU A 640 40.07 0.70 -28.40
C GLU A 640 39.96 1.38 -29.79
N THR A 641 40.85 1.04 -30.72
CA THR A 641 40.84 1.59 -32.08
C THR A 641 39.56 1.21 -32.82
N ILE A 642 39.13 -0.05 -32.70
CA ILE A 642 37.87 -0.54 -33.29
C ILE A 642 36.67 0.19 -32.67
N TYR A 643 36.67 0.37 -31.35
CA TYR A 643 35.58 1.00 -30.60
C TYR A 643 35.45 2.51 -30.91
N GLN A 644 36.58 3.21 -31.08
CA GLN A 644 36.61 4.61 -31.54
C GLN A 644 36.01 4.77 -32.94
N GLY A 645 36.27 3.82 -33.84
CA GLY A 645 35.61 3.77 -35.16
C GLY A 645 34.10 3.67 -35.05
N LYS A 646 33.59 2.75 -34.21
CA LYS A 646 32.14 2.59 -33.95
C LYS A 646 31.49 3.87 -33.40
N ILE A 647 32.19 4.58 -32.50
CA ILE A 647 31.72 5.86 -31.95
C ILE A 647 31.61 6.91 -33.06
N ALA A 648 32.64 7.03 -33.91
CA ALA A 648 32.65 8.01 -35.00
C ALA A 648 31.52 7.76 -36.01
N ASP A 649 31.32 6.50 -36.41
CA ASP A 649 30.23 6.09 -37.30
C ASP A 649 28.85 6.40 -36.69
N ARG A 650 28.67 6.11 -35.39
CA ARG A 650 27.40 6.36 -34.72
C ARG A 650 27.10 7.85 -34.54
N LYS A 651 28.11 8.69 -34.24
CA LYS A 651 27.96 10.15 -34.19
C LYS A 651 27.52 10.72 -35.53
N LYS A 652 28.08 10.20 -36.63
CA LYS A 652 27.70 10.60 -37.99
C LYS A 652 26.22 10.27 -38.24
N PHE A 653 25.81 9.03 -37.96
CA PHE A 653 24.42 8.61 -38.10
C PHE A 653 23.44 9.43 -37.25
N GLU A 654 23.74 9.63 -35.96
CA GLU A 654 22.89 10.42 -35.05
C GLU A 654 22.82 11.92 -35.44
N SER A 655 23.85 12.44 -36.12
CA SER A 655 23.81 13.79 -36.68
C SER A 655 22.92 13.89 -37.92
N GLU A 656 22.89 12.85 -38.75
CA GLU A 656 22.07 12.77 -39.98
C GLU A 656 20.58 12.60 -39.65
N GLU A 657 20.21 11.78 -38.64
CA GLU A 657 18.82 11.66 -38.14
C GLU A 657 18.25 13.00 -37.67
N ARG A 658 19.04 13.79 -36.94
CA ARG A 658 18.62 15.11 -36.44
C ARG A 658 18.31 16.10 -37.58
N PHE A 659 18.94 15.93 -38.75
CA PHE A 659 18.67 16.76 -39.92
C PHE A 659 17.38 16.36 -40.66
N GLU A 660 16.89 15.14 -40.50
CA GLU A 660 15.61 14.70 -41.07
C GLU A 660 14.43 15.14 -40.19
N ASP A 661 14.53 14.99 -38.86
CA ASP A 661 13.46 15.43 -37.94
C ASP A 661 13.19 16.95 -38.03
N LEU A 662 14.23 17.76 -38.22
CA LEU A 662 14.12 19.22 -38.41
C LEU A 662 13.53 19.64 -39.78
N ARG A 663 13.28 18.71 -40.70
CA ARG A 663 12.58 18.97 -41.98
C ARG A 663 11.08 18.68 -41.91
N PHE A 664 10.62 18.03 -40.85
CA PHE A 664 9.22 17.68 -40.63
C PHE A 664 8.53 18.51 -39.53
N GLU A 665 9.26 19.42 -38.86
CA GLU A 665 8.72 20.56 -38.10
C GLU A 665 8.60 21.80 -38.99
#